data_AF-A0A429FQX6-F1
#
_entry.id   AF-A0A429FQX6-F1
#
_cell.length_a   1.000
_cell.length_b   1.000
_cell.length_c   1.000
_cell.angle_alpha   90.00
_cell.angle_beta   90.00
_cell.angle_gamma   90.00
#
_symmetry.space_group_name_H-M   'P 1'
#
loop_
_entity.id
_entity.type
_entity.pdbx_description
1 polymer ?
#
loop_
_entity_poly.entity_id
_entity_poly.type
_entity_poly.pdbx_seq_one_letter_code
_entity_poly.pdbx_strand_id
1 'polypeptide(L)'
;MKLLKLTLKNFRAFYGEQVLDLSVEEGKPAVLIFGNNGAGKTTLLNAFAWALYGTFSEDVEQQHRVIHDKAWADTAFGEDITASVRLDFEHDGTRFSVVRHVTVIKEKAEQEPVEPELTVTEIGTDGEAQSILNGQDRIEKILPKGLRQFFFFNGERMEKMFSGDVKREGEGKNQEVQKAIKTLLDLEAIERALEDLPKVSRKLASEIDSKEDSRLKQLSDHMDHLATREKEEVAEMLRLSGEISAFQKEVQAIDRALLQNREAEPLQKKRDSLTRRIKAAHDRHMEYKSRKRELLSRHGFLALTSGIDTKVIELADEMRERRQLPAGIQRSFIEDILEAQLCLCGREVREGTQEYEELDKRKYNAGLEDVQESWMRVSGKMKNLEERRQEILEQLTLNASDIQKADAEISELEEERSDVDRQLEGVNIQDVQRLIERRKNYASKETDARVAHKEAENKVTSIKQEAEATGRQYRNAEVKSEKARKVQKQVELVEKVRAALKEILEIKTEEVRDQLDKKVKEVFSRIFIKSYVPELNDDFELELHTASGVAIRSTGENQILGLSFVGAVSEVARNISARKKNRGEATIETGSGGVYPVVMDAPFGSLDLTYQEEISKALPALTSQIITLLSQSQARGKVLENLQQAANQMYVLRSYTPNQSAGEETIVINKREVPYVSHGDFEHTVLEKVTF
;
A
#
# COMPACT_ATOMS: atom_id res chain seq x y z
N MET A 1 -14.61 -18.81 -18.03
CA MET A 1 -13.73 -19.99 -17.98
C MET A 1 -14.45 -21.17 -17.35
N LYS A 2 -14.62 -22.26 -18.11
CA LYS A 2 -15.15 -23.55 -17.67
C LYS A 2 -14.14 -24.62 -18.07
N LEU A 3 -13.57 -25.33 -17.10
CA LEU A 3 -12.61 -26.40 -17.36
C LEU A 3 -13.33 -27.58 -18.01
N LEU A 4 -12.72 -28.14 -19.06
CA LEU A 4 -13.30 -29.26 -19.80
C LEU A 4 -12.51 -30.54 -19.55
N LYS A 5 -11.17 -30.47 -19.64
CA LYS A 5 -10.32 -31.65 -19.54
C LYS A 5 -8.92 -31.28 -19.03
N LEU A 6 -8.37 -32.12 -18.17
CA LEU A 6 -6.96 -32.07 -17.75
C LEU A 6 -6.27 -33.37 -18.15
N THR A 7 -5.12 -33.28 -18.83
CA THR A 7 -4.31 -34.44 -19.22
C THR A 7 -2.89 -34.25 -18.68
N LEU A 8 -2.38 -35.24 -17.97
CA LEU A 8 -1.04 -35.27 -17.37
C LEU A 8 -0.23 -36.36 -18.05
N LYS A 9 1.04 -36.09 -18.36
CA LYS A 9 1.98 -37.10 -18.86
C LYS A 9 3.27 -37.05 -18.05
N ASN A 10 3.64 -38.16 -17.42
CA ASN A 10 4.87 -38.32 -16.63
C ASN A 10 5.11 -37.15 -15.66
N PHE A 11 4.06 -36.65 -15.02
CA PHE A 11 4.10 -35.41 -14.24
C PHE A 11 4.09 -35.73 -12.74
N ARG A 12 5.24 -35.55 -12.08
CA ARG A 12 5.43 -35.76 -10.63
C ARG A 12 4.88 -37.11 -10.15
N ALA A 13 3.77 -37.15 -9.41
CA ALA A 13 3.17 -38.39 -8.90
C ALA A 13 2.45 -39.24 -9.96
N PHE A 14 2.22 -38.69 -11.16
CA PHE A 14 1.45 -39.33 -12.22
C PHE A 14 2.37 -39.91 -13.30
N TYR A 15 2.47 -41.24 -13.34
CA TYR A 15 3.23 -41.97 -14.36
C TYR A 15 2.38 -42.19 -15.61
N GLY A 16 3.00 -42.12 -16.79
CA GLY A 16 2.31 -42.29 -18.06
C GLY A 16 1.28 -41.18 -18.31
N GLU A 17 0.30 -41.45 -19.16
CA GLU A 17 -0.80 -40.53 -19.47
C GLU A 17 -1.99 -40.74 -18.52
N GLN A 18 -2.45 -39.67 -17.88
CA GLN A 18 -3.61 -39.64 -16.99
C GLN A 18 -4.59 -38.57 -17.46
N VAL A 19 -5.87 -38.92 -17.59
CA VAL A 19 -6.89 -38.04 -18.19
C VAL A 19 -8.05 -37.84 -17.23
N LEU A 20 -8.39 -36.58 -16.99
CA LEU A 20 -9.50 -36.15 -16.14
C LEU A 20 -10.52 -35.36 -16.95
N ASP A 21 -11.76 -35.83 -16.97
CA ASP A 21 -12.90 -35.09 -17.53
C ASP A 21 -13.45 -34.18 -16.43
N LEU A 22 -13.43 -32.88 -16.71
CA LEU A 22 -13.84 -31.82 -15.79
C LEU A 22 -15.18 -31.21 -16.17
N SER A 23 -15.81 -31.69 -17.24
CA SER A 23 -17.09 -31.15 -17.70
C SER A 23 -18.19 -31.30 -16.64
N VAL A 24 -19.01 -30.25 -16.52
CA VAL A 24 -20.13 -30.16 -15.57
C VAL A 24 -21.42 -29.75 -16.28
N GLU A 25 -22.54 -30.25 -15.78
CA GLU A 25 -23.90 -29.96 -16.27
C GLU A 25 -24.59 -28.88 -15.43
N GLU A 26 -25.64 -28.27 -15.97
CA GLU A 26 -26.44 -27.28 -15.25
C GLU A 26 -27.14 -27.94 -14.04
N GLY A 27 -27.00 -27.33 -12.86
CA GLY A 27 -27.49 -27.90 -11.60
C GLY A 27 -26.56 -28.91 -10.92
N LYS A 28 -25.52 -29.41 -11.61
CA LYS A 28 -24.47 -30.28 -11.04
C LYS A 28 -23.08 -29.69 -11.26
N PRO A 29 -22.70 -28.63 -10.53
CA PRO A 29 -21.47 -27.89 -10.80
C PRO A 29 -20.19 -28.56 -10.25
N ALA A 30 -20.27 -29.69 -9.55
CA ALA A 30 -19.13 -30.24 -8.82
C ALA A 30 -18.42 -31.42 -9.52
N VAL A 31 -17.09 -31.45 -9.44
CA VAL A 31 -16.24 -32.61 -9.73
C VAL A 31 -15.53 -32.99 -8.43
N LEU A 32 -15.79 -34.19 -7.92
CA LEU A 32 -15.20 -34.66 -6.66
C LEU A 32 -14.05 -35.63 -6.94
N ILE A 33 -12.91 -35.42 -6.30
CA ILE A 33 -11.72 -36.24 -6.48
C ILE A 33 -11.25 -36.68 -5.10
N PHE A 34 -11.33 -37.98 -4.82
CA PHE A 34 -10.97 -38.55 -3.54
C PHE A 34 -9.54 -39.09 -3.60
N GLY A 35 -8.68 -38.71 -2.66
CA GLY A 35 -7.32 -39.27 -2.55
C GLY A 35 -6.81 -39.31 -1.11
N ASN A 36 -6.01 -40.32 -0.77
CA ASN A 36 -5.35 -40.37 0.55
C ASN A 36 -4.31 -39.25 0.69
N ASN A 37 -3.78 -39.06 1.89
CA ASN A 37 -2.67 -38.12 2.07
C ASN A 37 -1.44 -38.69 1.38
N GLY A 38 -0.80 -37.90 0.51
CA GLY A 38 0.28 -38.38 -0.35
C GLY A 38 -0.15 -38.92 -1.72
N ALA A 39 -1.46 -39.08 -2.00
CA ALA A 39 -1.94 -39.56 -3.31
C ALA A 39 -1.63 -38.63 -4.50
N GLY A 40 -1.06 -37.45 -4.27
CA GLY A 40 -0.86 -36.44 -5.32
C GLY A 40 -2.03 -35.46 -5.51
N LYS A 41 -2.90 -35.26 -4.51
CA LYS A 41 -3.95 -34.20 -4.54
C LYS A 41 -3.36 -32.81 -4.78
N THR A 42 -2.37 -32.42 -3.96
CA THR A 42 -1.69 -31.13 -4.10
C THR A 42 -0.91 -31.03 -5.41
N THR A 43 -0.38 -32.16 -5.91
CA THR A 43 0.23 -32.25 -7.25
C THR A 43 -0.79 -31.99 -8.35
N LEU A 44 -2.01 -32.55 -8.22
CA LEU A 44 -3.09 -32.35 -9.18
C LEU A 44 -3.61 -30.91 -9.15
N LEU A 45 -3.79 -30.32 -7.97
CA LEU A 45 -4.10 -28.88 -7.81
C LEU A 45 -3.04 -28.03 -8.52
N ASN A 46 -1.77 -28.34 -8.30
CA ASN A 46 -0.67 -27.61 -8.91
C ASN A 46 -0.51 -27.86 -10.41
N ALA A 47 -1.04 -28.95 -10.95
CA ALA A 47 -1.02 -29.19 -12.39
C ALA A 47 -1.80 -28.10 -13.14
N PHE A 48 -2.93 -27.62 -12.59
CA PHE A 48 -3.68 -26.49 -13.18
C PHE A 48 -2.84 -25.22 -13.23
N ALA A 49 -2.20 -24.88 -12.11
CA ALA A 49 -1.40 -23.68 -12.03
C ALA A 49 -0.11 -23.76 -12.85
N TRP A 50 0.52 -24.93 -12.90
CA TRP A 50 1.68 -25.16 -13.75
C TRP A 50 1.26 -25.10 -15.22
N ALA A 51 0.13 -25.68 -15.63
CA ALA A 51 -0.37 -25.57 -17.00
C ALA A 51 -0.60 -24.12 -17.44
N LEU A 52 -1.13 -23.27 -16.56
CA LEU A 52 -1.46 -21.87 -16.87
C LEU A 52 -0.26 -20.92 -16.73
N TYR A 53 0.53 -21.02 -15.66
CA TYR A 53 1.57 -20.03 -15.32
C TYR A 53 3.01 -20.56 -15.29
N GLY A 54 3.20 -21.88 -15.36
CA GLY A 54 4.52 -22.52 -15.42
C GLY A 54 5.21 -22.59 -14.07
N THR A 55 4.54 -22.14 -13.01
CA THR A 55 5.07 -22.12 -11.66
C THR A 55 4.21 -22.96 -10.73
N PHE A 56 4.86 -23.69 -9.85
CA PHE A 56 4.21 -24.33 -8.70
C PHE A 56 3.86 -23.29 -7.63
N SER A 57 3.04 -23.67 -6.67
CA SER A 57 2.86 -22.87 -5.45
C SER A 57 4.05 -23.08 -4.51
N GLU A 58 4.28 -22.13 -3.60
CA GLU A 58 5.42 -22.13 -2.67
C GLU A 58 5.48 -23.38 -1.77
N ASP A 59 4.35 -24.04 -1.54
CA ASP A 59 4.23 -25.28 -0.76
C ASP A 59 4.70 -26.53 -1.49
N VAL A 60 5.00 -26.45 -2.79
CA VAL A 60 5.56 -27.57 -3.53
C VAL A 60 7.07 -27.61 -3.36
N GLU A 61 7.55 -28.63 -2.63
CA GLU A 61 8.97 -28.91 -2.51
C GLU A 61 9.59 -29.35 -3.84
N GLN A 62 10.90 -29.15 -3.99
CA GLN A 62 11.67 -29.57 -5.16
C GLN A 62 10.99 -29.11 -6.47
N GLN A 63 10.77 -27.81 -6.62
CA GLN A 63 10.04 -27.23 -7.77
C GLN A 63 10.67 -27.57 -9.14
N HIS A 64 11.96 -27.88 -9.18
CA HIS A 64 12.68 -28.31 -10.38
C HIS A 64 12.32 -29.74 -10.82
N ARG A 65 11.81 -30.60 -9.93
CA ARG A 65 11.42 -31.98 -10.25
C ARG A 65 10.01 -32.01 -10.82
N VAL A 66 9.92 -31.95 -12.15
CA VAL A 66 8.66 -31.98 -12.90
C VAL A 66 8.35 -33.38 -13.40
N ILE A 67 9.36 -34.11 -13.85
CA ILE A 67 9.22 -35.44 -14.46
C ILE A 67 9.03 -36.48 -13.36
N HIS A 68 8.14 -37.44 -13.58
CA HIS A 68 7.92 -38.56 -12.66
C HIS A 68 9.22 -39.33 -12.41
N ASP A 69 9.51 -39.64 -11.15
CA ASP A 69 10.79 -40.22 -10.72
C ASP A 69 11.11 -41.54 -11.39
N LYS A 70 10.13 -42.46 -11.45
CA LYS A 70 10.28 -43.72 -12.18
C LYS A 70 10.53 -43.53 -13.68
N ALA A 71 9.79 -42.62 -14.33
CA ALA A 71 9.98 -42.35 -15.75
C ALA A 71 11.40 -41.80 -16.01
N TRP A 72 11.86 -40.87 -15.16
CA TRP A 72 13.24 -40.38 -15.20
C TRP A 72 14.27 -41.47 -14.97
N ALA A 73 14.06 -42.34 -13.98
CA ALA A 73 14.98 -43.43 -13.65
C ALA A 73 15.12 -44.45 -14.79
N ASP A 74 13.99 -44.78 -15.45
CA ASP A 74 13.94 -45.78 -16.51
C ASP A 74 14.46 -45.26 -17.87
N THR A 75 14.48 -43.94 -18.10
CA THR A 75 15.11 -43.34 -19.29
C THR A 75 16.62 -43.59 -19.29
N ALA A 76 17.18 -44.01 -20.43
CA ALA A 76 18.62 -44.22 -20.55
C ALA A 76 19.37 -42.88 -20.67
N PHE A 77 20.66 -42.87 -20.31
CA PHE A 77 21.50 -41.70 -20.54
C PHE A 77 21.61 -41.39 -22.03
N GLY A 78 21.38 -40.13 -22.41
CA GLY A 78 21.37 -39.67 -23.80
C GLY A 78 20.02 -39.79 -24.52
N GLU A 79 19.00 -40.35 -23.88
CA GLU A 79 17.62 -40.37 -24.40
C GLU A 79 16.81 -39.18 -23.88
N ASP A 80 15.82 -38.76 -24.65
CA ASP A 80 14.89 -37.72 -24.28
C ASP A 80 13.72 -38.25 -23.45
N ILE A 81 13.25 -37.43 -22.53
CA ILE A 81 12.03 -37.67 -21.76
C ILE A 81 11.22 -36.39 -21.65
N THR A 82 9.91 -36.53 -21.83
CA THR A 82 8.95 -35.43 -21.76
C THR A 82 7.97 -35.62 -20.60
N ALA A 83 7.76 -34.55 -19.84
CA ALA A 83 6.60 -34.37 -18.98
C ALA A 83 5.72 -33.24 -19.50
N SER A 84 4.40 -33.40 -19.45
CA SER A 84 3.48 -32.38 -19.96
C SER A 84 2.18 -32.33 -19.17
N VAL A 85 1.60 -31.14 -19.12
CA VAL A 85 0.23 -30.90 -18.65
C VAL A 85 -0.54 -30.16 -19.72
N ARG A 86 -1.68 -30.71 -20.10
CA ARG A 86 -2.63 -30.10 -21.03
C ARG A 86 -3.92 -29.78 -20.30
N LEU A 87 -4.35 -28.52 -20.37
CA LEU A 87 -5.62 -28.04 -19.86
C LEU A 87 -6.48 -27.52 -21.01
N ASP A 88 -7.62 -28.17 -21.22
CA ASP A 88 -8.64 -27.71 -22.16
C ASP A 88 -9.78 -27.02 -21.39
N PHE A 89 -10.17 -25.83 -21.81
CA PHE A 89 -11.23 -25.04 -21.17
C PHE A 89 -12.00 -24.19 -22.16
N GLU A 90 -13.19 -23.74 -21.79
CA GLU A 90 -14.01 -22.81 -22.56
C GLU A 90 -14.07 -21.44 -21.88
N HIS A 91 -13.95 -20.36 -22.63
CA HIS A 91 -14.10 -18.99 -22.13
C HIS A 91 -14.82 -18.14 -23.19
N ASP A 92 -15.93 -17.52 -22.80
CA ASP A 92 -16.79 -16.71 -23.68
C ASP A 92 -17.22 -17.38 -25.00
N GLY A 93 -17.47 -18.69 -24.94
CA GLY A 93 -17.90 -19.50 -26.09
C GLY A 93 -16.74 -19.99 -26.98
N THR A 94 -15.52 -19.55 -26.72
CA THR A 94 -14.32 -20.02 -27.40
C THR A 94 -13.62 -21.12 -26.59
N ARG A 95 -13.11 -22.15 -27.27
CA ARG A 95 -12.36 -23.23 -26.62
C ARG A 95 -10.87 -22.98 -26.69
N PHE A 96 -10.17 -23.25 -25.61
CA PHE A 96 -8.73 -23.10 -25.49
C PHE A 96 -8.09 -24.44 -25.12
N SER A 97 -6.94 -24.72 -25.71
CA SER A 97 -6.06 -25.81 -25.32
C SER A 97 -4.70 -25.24 -24.93
N VAL A 98 -4.36 -25.36 -23.65
CA VAL A 98 -3.09 -24.92 -23.08
C VAL A 98 -2.25 -26.15 -22.80
N VAL A 99 -1.13 -26.29 -23.50
CA VAL A 99 -0.17 -27.38 -23.29
C VAL A 99 1.13 -26.76 -22.79
N ARG A 100 1.55 -27.16 -21.60
CA ARG A 100 2.89 -26.85 -21.10
C ARG A 100 3.68 -28.14 -20.95
N HIS A 101 4.93 -28.15 -21.40
CA HIS A 101 5.76 -29.34 -21.38
C HIS A 101 7.24 -29.02 -21.14
N VAL A 102 7.97 -30.01 -20.65
CA VAL A 102 9.42 -29.98 -20.47
C VAL A 102 9.95 -31.23 -21.13
N THR A 103 10.90 -31.06 -22.06
CA THR A 103 11.61 -32.14 -22.73
C THR A 103 13.09 -32.03 -22.41
N VAL A 104 13.68 -33.11 -21.90
CA VAL A 104 15.06 -33.11 -21.38
C VAL A 104 15.78 -34.35 -21.90
N ILE A 105 17.02 -34.18 -22.31
CA ILE A 105 17.93 -35.31 -22.56
C ILE A 105 18.58 -35.69 -21.24
N LYS A 106 18.46 -36.94 -20.83
CA LYS A 106 19.02 -37.38 -19.54
C LYS A 106 20.54 -37.49 -19.61
N GLU A 107 21.23 -36.51 -19.05
CA GLU A 107 22.70 -36.52 -18.94
C GLU A 107 23.21 -36.84 -17.52
N LYS A 108 22.38 -36.60 -16.50
CA LYS A 108 22.71 -36.80 -15.08
C LYS A 108 21.66 -37.67 -14.38
N ALA A 109 22.04 -38.21 -13.21
CA ALA A 109 21.13 -39.01 -12.40
C ALA A 109 20.01 -38.17 -11.77
N GLU A 110 20.31 -36.92 -11.41
CA GLU A 110 19.34 -35.98 -10.85
C GLU A 110 18.67 -35.14 -11.94
N GLN A 111 17.41 -34.74 -11.72
CA GLN A 111 16.70 -33.81 -12.60
C GLN A 111 17.21 -32.39 -12.37
N GLU A 112 17.56 -31.69 -13.46
CA GLU A 112 17.95 -30.28 -13.39
C GLU A 112 16.76 -29.35 -13.64
N PRO A 113 16.81 -28.09 -13.19
CA PRO A 113 15.81 -27.10 -13.53
C PRO A 113 15.78 -26.84 -15.05
N VAL A 114 14.60 -26.95 -15.65
CA VAL A 114 14.39 -26.71 -17.08
C VAL A 114 13.20 -25.77 -17.25
N GLU A 115 13.36 -24.78 -18.12
CA GLU A 115 12.27 -23.86 -18.44
C GLU A 115 11.18 -24.58 -19.25
N PRO A 116 9.91 -24.50 -18.82
CA PRO A 116 8.83 -25.17 -19.51
C PRO A 116 8.37 -24.40 -20.76
N GLU A 117 8.16 -25.12 -21.85
CA GLU A 117 7.63 -24.59 -23.10
C GLU A 117 6.10 -24.54 -23.08
N LEU A 118 5.53 -23.42 -23.52
CA LEU A 118 4.08 -23.18 -23.56
C LEU A 118 3.58 -23.16 -25.01
N THR A 119 2.50 -23.91 -25.28
CA THR A 119 1.71 -23.83 -26.50
C THR A 119 0.26 -23.54 -26.15
N VAL A 120 -0.33 -22.51 -26.76
CA VAL A 120 -1.74 -22.16 -26.59
C VAL A 120 -2.44 -22.22 -27.95
N THR A 121 -3.56 -22.92 -28.02
CA THR A 121 -4.40 -23.03 -29.20
C THR A 121 -5.80 -22.52 -28.89
N GLU A 122 -6.31 -21.63 -29.72
CA GLU A 122 -7.70 -21.15 -29.71
C GLU A 122 -8.49 -21.91 -30.78
N ILE A 123 -9.66 -22.43 -30.41
CA ILE A 123 -10.56 -23.15 -31.30
C ILE A 123 -11.84 -22.32 -31.39
N GLY A 124 -12.03 -21.70 -32.55
CA GLY A 124 -13.18 -20.84 -32.86
C GLY A 124 -14.51 -21.59 -32.85
N THR A 125 -15.60 -20.83 -32.95
CA THR A 125 -16.96 -21.41 -33.00
C THR A 125 -17.25 -22.17 -34.30
N ASP A 126 -16.47 -21.89 -35.35
CA ASP A 126 -16.41 -22.61 -36.63
C ASP A 126 -15.54 -23.87 -36.57
N GLY A 127 -14.83 -24.10 -35.45
CA GLY A 127 -13.95 -25.24 -35.23
C GLY A 127 -12.53 -25.06 -35.78
N GLU A 128 -12.18 -23.88 -36.32
CA GLU A 128 -10.81 -23.61 -36.76
C GLU A 128 -9.88 -23.48 -35.55
N ALA A 129 -8.75 -24.19 -35.57
CA ALA A 129 -7.75 -24.17 -34.51
C ALA A 129 -6.56 -23.27 -34.92
N GLN A 130 -6.29 -22.24 -34.12
CA GLN A 130 -5.19 -21.30 -34.35
C GLN A 130 -4.24 -21.25 -33.16
N SER A 131 -2.94 -21.33 -33.43
CA SER A 131 -1.91 -21.21 -32.40
C SER A 131 -1.66 -19.73 -32.06
N ILE A 132 -1.55 -19.42 -30.76
CA ILE A 132 -1.33 -18.06 -30.27
C ILE A 132 0.16 -17.88 -29.96
N LEU A 133 0.82 -16.96 -30.68
CA LEU A 133 2.23 -16.61 -30.45
C LEU A 133 2.49 -16.09 -29.02
N ASN A 134 1.67 -15.16 -28.54
CA ASN A 134 1.76 -14.61 -27.18
C ASN A 134 0.82 -15.35 -26.22
N GLY A 135 0.97 -16.67 -26.12
CA GLY A 135 0.09 -17.54 -25.34
C GLY A 135 -0.02 -17.14 -23.85
N GLN A 136 1.09 -16.72 -23.23
CA GLN A 136 1.09 -16.33 -21.81
C GLN A 136 0.26 -15.06 -21.57
N ASP A 137 0.39 -14.03 -22.41
CA ASP A 137 -0.41 -12.80 -22.30
C ASP A 137 -1.90 -13.08 -22.47
N ARG A 138 -2.25 -14.04 -23.35
CA ARG A 138 -3.65 -14.47 -23.50
C ARG A 138 -4.17 -15.13 -22.24
N ILE A 139 -3.37 -15.98 -21.58
CA ILE A 139 -3.73 -16.59 -20.29
C ILE A 139 -3.90 -15.52 -19.22
N GLU A 140 -2.97 -14.56 -19.10
CA GLU A 140 -3.05 -13.47 -18.12
C GLU A 140 -4.30 -12.60 -18.30
N LYS A 141 -4.76 -12.39 -19.54
CA LYS A 141 -6.02 -11.68 -19.81
C LYS A 141 -7.26 -12.48 -19.41
N ILE A 142 -7.20 -13.81 -19.53
CA ILE A 142 -8.32 -14.69 -19.16
C ILE A 142 -8.38 -14.86 -17.65
N LEU A 143 -7.26 -15.22 -17.01
CA LEU A 143 -7.16 -15.43 -15.58
C LEU A 143 -5.78 -14.95 -15.07
N PRO A 144 -5.71 -13.72 -14.54
CA PRO A 144 -4.46 -13.16 -14.05
C PRO A 144 -3.79 -14.01 -12.97
N LYS A 145 -2.45 -14.15 -13.01
CA LYS A 145 -1.69 -14.96 -12.06
C LYS A 145 -1.91 -14.56 -10.60
N GLY A 146 -2.08 -13.27 -10.31
CA GLY A 146 -2.39 -12.78 -8.96
C GLY A 146 -3.67 -13.35 -8.35
N LEU A 147 -4.59 -13.87 -9.19
CA LEU A 147 -5.85 -14.46 -8.74
C LEU A 147 -5.81 -15.97 -8.63
N ARG A 148 -4.74 -16.60 -9.14
CA ARG A 148 -4.53 -18.03 -9.04
C ARG A 148 -4.84 -18.53 -7.63
N GLN A 149 -4.36 -17.81 -6.62
CA GLN A 149 -4.55 -18.19 -5.23
C GLN A 149 -6.02 -18.17 -4.76
N PHE A 150 -6.95 -17.48 -5.45
CA PHE A 150 -8.40 -17.52 -5.13
C PHE A 150 -9.13 -18.64 -5.84
N PHE A 151 -8.67 -19.04 -7.03
CA PHE A 151 -9.33 -20.04 -7.87
C PHE A 151 -8.68 -21.42 -7.82
N PHE A 152 -7.41 -21.51 -7.43
CA PHE A 152 -6.63 -22.75 -7.27
C PHE A 152 -5.90 -22.69 -5.92
N PHE A 153 -6.51 -23.21 -4.86
CA PHE A 153 -5.95 -23.09 -3.51
C PHE A 153 -5.99 -24.38 -2.70
N ASN A 154 -5.06 -24.46 -1.76
CA ASN A 154 -5.06 -25.48 -0.73
C ASN A 154 -5.82 -24.94 0.49
N GLY A 155 -6.95 -25.58 0.80
CA GLY A 155 -7.85 -25.22 1.88
C GLY A 155 -7.17 -25.23 3.26
N GLU A 156 -6.22 -26.14 3.49
CA GLU A 156 -5.47 -26.21 4.76
C GLU A 156 -4.54 -25.01 4.97
N ARG A 157 -4.16 -24.31 3.89
CA ARG A 157 -3.27 -23.14 3.94
C ARG A 157 -3.97 -21.84 3.58
N MET A 158 -5.30 -21.87 3.47
CA MET A 158 -6.11 -20.68 3.18
C MET A 158 -5.97 -19.60 4.27
N GLU A 159 -5.60 -20.00 5.48
CA GLU A 159 -5.21 -19.10 6.55
C GLU A 159 -4.11 -18.09 6.16
N LYS A 160 -3.14 -18.51 5.32
CA LYS A 160 -2.00 -17.71 4.88
C LYS A 160 -2.36 -16.68 3.82
N MET A 161 -3.53 -16.83 3.21
CA MET A 161 -4.02 -15.93 2.17
C MET A 161 -4.44 -14.56 2.72
N PHE A 162 -4.92 -14.55 3.98
CA PHE A 162 -5.43 -13.35 4.66
C PHE A 162 -4.76 -13.12 6.02
N SER A 163 -3.89 -14.02 6.49
CA SER A 163 -3.08 -13.76 7.67
C SER A 163 -1.97 -12.77 7.29
N GLY A 164 -1.89 -11.70 8.07
CA GLY A 164 -0.83 -10.69 7.93
C GLY A 164 0.59 -11.21 8.18
N ASP A 165 0.80 -12.53 8.28
CA ASP A 165 2.06 -13.22 8.59
C ASP A 165 2.87 -13.62 7.33
N VAL A 166 2.29 -13.55 6.12
CA VAL A 166 3.03 -13.73 4.84
C VAL A 166 3.84 -12.48 4.45
N LYS A 167 3.81 -11.41 5.25
CA LYS A 167 4.61 -10.18 4.98
C LYS A 167 6.14 -10.35 5.15
N ARG A 168 6.64 -11.56 5.42
CA ARG A 168 8.09 -11.84 5.47
C ARG A 168 8.74 -11.98 4.10
N GLU A 169 7.97 -12.19 3.04
CA GLU A 169 8.47 -12.29 1.66
C GLU A 169 7.60 -11.44 0.72
N GLY A 170 7.99 -10.17 0.54
CA GLY A 170 7.50 -9.29 -0.51
C GLY A 170 6.14 -8.63 -0.28
N GLU A 171 6.14 -7.33 -0.04
CA GLU A 171 4.96 -6.45 0.05
C GLU A 171 4.14 -6.33 -1.26
N GLY A 172 4.45 -7.14 -2.28
CA GLY A 172 3.73 -7.18 -3.56
C GLY A 172 2.40 -7.94 -3.52
N LYS A 173 2.20 -8.90 -2.58
CA LYS A 173 1.05 -9.82 -2.66
C LYS A 173 -0.33 -9.14 -2.47
N ASN A 174 -0.48 -8.15 -1.58
CA ASN A 174 -1.77 -7.47 -1.39
C ASN A 174 -2.10 -6.48 -2.53
N GLN A 175 -1.09 -5.77 -3.04
CA GLN A 175 -1.26 -4.94 -4.25
C GLN A 175 -1.56 -5.79 -5.49
N GLU A 176 -0.95 -6.98 -5.61
CA GLU A 176 -1.27 -7.94 -6.66
C GLU A 176 -2.73 -8.41 -6.57
N VAL A 177 -3.24 -8.70 -5.37
CA VAL A 177 -4.65 -9.04 -5.15
C VAL A 177 -5.57 -7.90 -5.55
N GLN A 178 -5.32 -6.68 -5.07
CA GLN A 178 -6.12 -5.51 -5.41
C GLN A 178 -6.11 -5.25 -6.91
N LYS A 179 -4.93 -5.28 -7.54
CA LYS A 179 -4.76 -5.13 -8.99
C LYS A 179 -5.55 -6.19 -9.74
N ALA A 180 -5.47 -7.44 -9.29
CA ALA A 180 -6.11 -8.52 -10.00
C ALA A 180 -7.65 -8.54 -9.79
N ILE A 181 -8.15 -8.10 -8.64
CA ILE A 181 -9.58 -7.82 -8.44
C ILE A 181 -10.04 -6.71 -9.40
N LYS A 182 -9.28 -5.63 -9.55
CA LYS A 182 -9.57 -4.58 -10.53
C LYS A 182 -9.55 -5.10 -11.97
N THR A 183 -8.62 -6.00 -12.30
CA THR A 183 -8.58 -6.68 -13.62
C THR A 183 -9.82 -7.54 -13.85
N LEU A 184 -10.25 -8.35 -12.87
CA LEU A 184 -11.47 -9.17 -12.98
C LEU A 184 -12.72 -8.34 -13.23
N LEU A 185 -12.75 -7.15 -12.66
CA LEU A 185 -13.90 -6.25 -12.66
C LEU A 185 -13.84 -5.22 -13.78
N ASP A 186 -12.94 -5.42 -14.75
CA ASP A 186 -12.81 -4.65 -16.00
C ASP A 186 -12.46 -3.16 -15.79
N LEU A 187 -11.68 -2.87 -14.74
CA LEU A 187 -11.17 -1.51 -14.48
C LEU A 187 -9.85 -1.23 -15.21
N GLU A 188 -9.19 -2.28 -15.72
CA GLU A 188 -7.88 -2.19 -16.38
C GLU A 188 -7.91 -1.27 -17.62
N ALA A 189 -9.03 -1.25 -18.35
CA ALA A 189 -9.19 -0.39 -19.53
C ALA A 189 -9.03 1.10 -19.18
N ILE A 190 -9.60 1.51 -18.06
CA ILE A 190 -9.55 2.88 -17.56
C ILE A 190 -8.13 3.19 -17.09
N GLU A 191 -7.49 2.26 -16.37
CA GLU A 191 -6.09 2.40 -15.93
C GLU A 191 -5.13 2.55 -17.13
N ARG A 192 -5.24 1.70 -18.15
CA ARG A 192 -4.43 1.81 -19.38
C ARG A 192 -4.69 3.13 -20.11
N ALA A 193 -5.94 3.55 -20.22
CA ALA A 193 -6.28 4.85 -20.82
C ALA A 193 -5.61 6.01 -20.06
N LEU A 194 -5.61 5.97 -18.72
CA LEU A 194 -4.93 6.97 -17.88
C LEU A 194 -3.40 6.96 -18.07
N GLU A 195 -2.79 5.81 -18.37
CA GLU A 195 -1.37 5.70 -18.70
C GLU A 195 -1.03 6.22 -20.12
N ASP A 196 -1.94 6.05 -21.08
CA ASP A 196 -1.72 6.41 -22.48
C ASP A 196 -2.06 7.86 -22.81
N LEU A 197 -3.09 8.45 -22.18
CA LEU A 197 -3.49 9.85 -22.42
C LEU A 197 -2.34 10.88 -22.27
N PRO A 198 -1.44 10.78 -21.28
CA PRO A 198 -0.26 11.64 -21.20
C PRO A 198 0.66 11.54 -22.43
N LYS A 199 0.79 10.34 -23.03
CA LYS A 199 1.61 10.13 -24.25
C LYS A 199 0.96 10.81 -25.45
N VAL A 200 -0.37 10.75 -25.54
CA VAL A 200 -1.14 11.46 -26.57
C VAL A 200 -0.98 12.97 -26.43
N SER A 201 -1.08 13.49 -25.21
CA SER A 201 -0.85 14.91 -24.90
C SER A 201 0.54 15.38 -25.37
N ARG A 202 1.59 14.63 -25.02
CA ARG A 202 2.97 14.87 -25.49
C ARG A 202 3.11 14.88 -27.00
N LYS A 203 2.51 13.91 -27.68
CA LYS A 203 2.57 13.81 -29.14
C LYS A 203 1.91 15.02 -29.79
N LEU A 204 0.74 15.43 -29.30
CA LEU A 204 0.04 16.62 -29.80
C LEU A 204 0.85 17.90 -29.55
N ALA A 205 1.39 18.08 -28.34
CA ALA A 205 2.19 19.25 -27.98
C ALA A 205 3.47 19.38 -28.82
N SER A 206 4.05 18.27 -29.28
CA SER A 206 5.24 18.27 -30.14
C SER A 206 5.00 18.90 -31.53
N GLU A 207 3.73 19.00 -31.97
CA GLU A 207 3.36 19.59 -33.27
C GLU A 207 3.37 21.13 -33.28
N ILE A 208 3.58 21.75 -32.11
CA ILE A 208 3.70 23.21 -31.92
C ILE A 208 5.09 23.67 -32.36
N ASP A 209 5.13 24.68 -33.22
CA ASP A 209 6.39 25.29 -33.66
C ASP A 209 7.02 26.11 -32.52
N SER A 210 8.22 25.69 -32.11
CA SER A 210 9.01 26.35 -31.06
C SER A 210 9.41 27.80 -31.38
N LYS A 211 9.41 28.21 -32.66
CA LYS A 211 9.83 29.55 -33.07
C LYS A 211 8.72 30.61 -32.95
N GLU A 212 7.46 30.23 -33.13
CA GLU A 212 6.33 31.16 -33.09
C GLU A 212 5.65 31.22 -31.71
N ASP A 213 5.45 30.06 -31.06
CA ASP A 213 4.69 29.92 -29.81
C ASP A 213 5.56 29.32 -28.67
N SER A 214 6.75 29.90 -28.46
CA SER A 214 7.74 29.41 -27.49
C SER A 214 7.22 29.27 -26.06
N ARG A 215 6.38 30.21 -25.60
CA ARG A 215 5.77 30.19 -24.26
C ARG A 215 4.82 28.99 -24.07
N LEU A 216 4.07 28.63 -25.11
CA LEU A 216 3.12 27.52 -25.05
C LEU A 216 3.84 26.18 -24.95
N LYS A 217 4.95 26.05 -25.68
CA LYS A 217 5.84 24.90 -25.60
C LYS A 217 6.50 24.76 -24.23
N GLN A 218 7.04 25.86 -23.67
CA GLN A 218 7.60 25.88 -22.32
C GLN A 218 6.60 25.44 -21.24
N LEU A 219 5.35 25.91 -21.33
CA LEU A 219 4.30 25.50 -20.40
C LEU A 219 3.95 24.01 -20.54
N SER A 220 3.93 23.49 -21.77
CA SER A 220 3.72 22.05 -22.01
C SER A 220 4.85 21.20 -21.43
N ASP A 221 6.10 21.57 -21.70
CA ASP A 221 7.28 20.86 -21.20
C ASP A 221 7.33 20.90 -19.66
N HIS A 222 6.92 22.01 -19.04
CA HIS A 222 6.81 22.13 -17.59
C HIS A 222 5.71 21.24 -17.01
N MET A 223 4.55 21.15 -17.68
CA MET A 223 3.47 20.22 -17.29
C MET A 223 3.93 18.75 -17.35
N ASP A 224 4.69 18.37 -18.39
CA ASP A 224 5.25 17.03 -18.50
C ASP A 224 6.30 16.73 -17.42
N HIS A 225 7.13 17.71 -17.09
CA HIS A 225 8.11 17.60 -16.02
C HIS A 225 7.44 17.43 -14.65
N LEU A 226 6.41 18.24 -14.36
CA LEU A 226 5.62 18.13 -13.13
C LEU A 226 4.91 16.78 -13.04
N ALA A 227 4.32 16.28 -14.13
CA ALA A 227 3.69 14.96 -14.15
C ALA A 227 4.69 13.81 -13.88
N THR A 228 5.92 13.94 -14.40
CA THR A 228 6.98 12.94 -14.15
C THR A 228 7.42 12.97 -12.69
N ARG A 229 7.64 14.17 -12.13
CA ARG A 229 7.99 14.35 -10.71
C ARG A 229 6.88 13.89 -9.77
N GLU A 230 5.62 14.15 -10.10
CA GLU A 230 4.47 13.64 -9.33
C GLU A 230 4.51 12.11 -9.27
N LYS A 231 4.78 11.43 -10.40
CA LYS A 231 4.87 9.98 -10.45
C LYS A 231 6.01 9.43 -9.58
N GLU A 232 7.17 10.08 -9.59
CA GLU A 232 8.33 9.70 -8.78
C GLU A 232 8.06 9.88 -7.28
N GLU A 233 7.52 11.03 -6.87
CA GLU A 233 7.21 11.30 -5.45
C GLU A 233 6.05 10.43 -4.94
N VAL A 234 5.05 10.11 -5.77
CA VAL A 234 4.00 9.13 -5.42
C VAL A 234 4.58 7.73 -5.24
N ALA A 235 5.50 7.30 -6.11
CA ALA A 235 6.17 6.00 -5.97
C ALA A 235 7.00 5.93 -4.67
N GLU A 236 7.70 7.02 -4.32
CA GLU A 236 8.44 7.12 -3.07
C GLU A 236 7.52 7.11 -1.84
N MET A 237 6.40 7.83 -1.91
CA MET A 237 5.38 7.81 -0.85
C MET A 237 4.83 6.39 -0.61
N LEU A 238 4.53 5.65 -1.69
CA LEU A 238 4.09 4.26 -1.59
C LEU A 238 5.17 3.34 -0.98
N ARG A 239 6.44 3.53 -1.38
CA ARG A 239 7.58 2.79 -0.81
C ARG A 239 7.72 3.03 0.70
N LEU A 240 7.64 4.28 1.13
CA LEU A 240 7.72 4.67 2.55
C LEU A 240 6.53 4.15 3.36
N SER A 241 5.33 4.13 2.77
CA SER A 241 4.14 3.54 3.39
C SER A 241 4.33 2.04 3.66
N GLY A 242 4.94 1.31 2.72
CA GLY A 242 5.35 -0.09 2.91
C GLY A 242 6.30 -0.25 4.10
N GLU A 243 7.39 0.52 4.13
CA GLU A 243 8.36 0.50 5.23
C GLU A 243 7.73 0.74 6.60
N ILE A 244 6.80 1.70 6.71
CA ILE A 244 6.05 1.96 7.95
C ILE A 244 5.27 0.70 8.38
N SER A 245 4.54 0.06 7.46
CA SER A 245 3.77 -1.15 7.76
C SER A 245 4.69 -2.30 8.21
N ALA A 246 5.84 -2.49 7.56
CA ALA A 246 6.82 -3.49 7.93
C ALA A 246 7.39 -3.25 9.34
N PHE A 247 7.79 -2.02 9.65
CA PHE A 247 8.34 -1.69 10.97
C PHE A 247 7.30 -1.84 12.08
N GLN A 248 6.05 -1.42 11.84
CA GLN A 248 4.95 -1.63 12.79
C GLN A 248 4.73 -3.10 13.13
N LYS A 249 4.80 -3.98 12.13
CA LYS A 249 4.62 -5.42 12.33
C LYS A 249 5.75 -6.05 13.11
N GLU A 250 6.99 -5.66 12.84
CA GLU A 250 8.15 -6.10 13.63
C GLU A 250 8.02 -5.65 15.09
N VAL A 251 7.58 -4.42 15.34
CA VAL A 251 7.29 -3.93 16.70
C VAL A 251 6.20 -4.78 17.37
N GLN A 252 5.09 -5.06 16.69
CA GLN A 252 4.01 -5.90 17.24
C GLN A 252 4.44 -7.35 17.50
N ALA A 253 5.23 -7.95 16.61
CA ALA A 253 5.74 -9.32 16.78
C ALA A 253 6.68 -9.40 18.00
N ILE A 254 7.53 -8.39 18.18
CA ILE A 254 8.39 -8.27 19.35
C ILE A 254 7.56 -8.08 20.62
N ASP A 255 6.52 -7.24 20.58
CA ASP A 255 5.60 -7.05 21.71
C ASP A 255 4.91 -8.36 22.13
N ARG A 256 4.51 -9.21 21.17
CA ARG A 256 3.97 -10.55 21.46
C ARG A 256 5.00 -11.48 22.08
N ALA A 257 6.25 -11.45 21.61
CA ALA A 257 7.34 -12.25 22.17
C ALA A 257 7.69 -11.81 23.61
N LEU A 258 7.60 -10.52 23.90
CA LEU A 258 7.76 -9.98 25.26
C LEU A 258 6.63 -10.41 26.21
N LEU A 259 5.39 -10.47 25.71
CA LEU A 259 4.20 -10.89 26.49
C LEU A 259 4.23 -12.36 26.95
N GLN A 260 4.99 -13.23 26.28
CA GLN A 260 5.08 -14.66 26.62
C GLN A 260 6.00 -14.94 27.84
N ASN A 261 6.82 -13.98 28.29
CA ASN A 261 7.73 -14.10 29.43
C ASN A 261 7.13 -13.50 30.73
N ARG A 262 6.12 -14.18 31.29
CA ARG A 262 5.19 -13.67 32.33
C ARG A 262 5.74 -13.29 33.71
N GLU A 263 7.01 -13.53 34.05
CA GLU A 263 7.58 -13.05 35.34
C GLU A 263 7.98 -11.56 35.32
N ALA A 264 8.08 -10.96 34.13
CA ALA A 264 8.50 -9.56 33.95
C ALA A 264 7.33 -8.54 33.90
N GLU A 265 6.07 -8.99 33.84
CA GLU A 265 4.91 -8.12 33.56
C GLU A 265 4.76 -6.89 34.50
N PRO A 266 4.88 -7.01 35.85
CA PRO A 266 4.73 -5.85 36.73
C PRO A 266 5.91 -4.86 36.63
N LEU A 267 7.13 -5.37 36.46
CA LEU A 267 8.33 -4.54 36.24
C LEU A 267 8.27 -3.84 34.87
N GLN A 268 7.74 -4.52 33.86
CA GLN A 268 7.56 -3.97 32.51
C GLN A 268 6.47 -2.90 32.47
N LYS A 269 5.33 -3.08 33.15
CA LYS A 269 4.32 -2.01 33.32
C LYS A 269 4.90 -0.78 34.01
N LYS A 270 5.75 -0.98 35.03
CA LYS A 270 6.45 0.12 35.71
C LYS A 270 7.44 0.83 34.77
N ARG A 271 8.22 0.08 34.00
CA ARG A 271 9.15 0.61 32.99
C ARG A 271 8.44 1.39 31.89
N ASP A 272 7.32 0.89 31.38
CA ASP A 272 6.55 1.54 30.33
C ASP A 272 5.88 2.84 30.84
N SER A 273 5.42 2.84 32.10
CA SER A 273 4.95 4.06 32.77
C SER A 273 6.07 5.11 32.92
N LEU A 274 7.25 4.70 33.39
CA LEU A 274 8.42 5.57 33.50
C LEU A 274 8.85 6.11 32.13
N THR A 275 8.84 5.28 31.08
CA THR A 275 9.17 5.69 29.71
C THR A 275 8.20 6.75 29.18
N ARG A 276 6.89 6.62 29.46
CA ARG A 276 5.90 7.64 29.11
C ARG A 276 6.15 8.95 29.87
N ARG A 277 6.48 8.87 31.16
CA ARG A 277 6.80 10.04 31.99
C ARG A 277 8.08 10.75 31.53
N ILE A 278 9.13 10.00 31.20
CA ILE A 278 10.38 10.54 30.63
C ILE A 278 10.11 11.23 29.30
N LYS A 279 9.30 10.63 28.43
CA LYS A 279 8.91 11.27 27.15
C LYS A 279 8.15 12.58 27.39
N ALA A 280 7.16 12.59 28.28
CA ALA A 280 6.42 13.80 28.62
C ALA A 280 7.30 14.88 29.28
N ALA A 281 8.31 14.49 30.07
CA ALA A 281 9.29 15.41 30.64
C ALA A 281 10.24 15.97 29.56
N HIS A 282 10.68 15.14 28.61
CA HIS A 282 11.45 15.58 27.44
C HIS A 282 10.65 16.53 26.54
N ASP A 283 9.37 16.26 26.29
CA ASP A 283 8.50 17.12 25.48
C ASP A 283 8.36 18.50 26.15
N ARG A 284 8.12 18.55 27.48
CA ARG A 284 8.12 19.80 28.26
C ARG A 284 9.48 20.52 28.21
N HIS A 285 10.58 19.79 28.33
CA HIS A 285 11.93 20.36 28.22
C HIS A 285 12.18 20.98 26.84
N MET A 286 11.72 20.32 25.77
CA MET A 286 11.81 20.84 24.40
C MET A 286 10.93 22.06 24.19
N GLU A 287 9.74 22.10 24.80
CA GLU A 287 8.87 23.28 24.82
C GLU A 287 9.57 24.46 25.50
N TYR A 288 10.16 24.28 26.67
CA TYR A 288 10.92 25.33 27.37
C TYR A 288 12.15 25.79 26.59
N LYS A 289 12.86 24.87 25.90
CA LYS A 289 13.96 25.23 24.99
C LYS A 289 13.47 26.00 23.77
N SER A 290 12.33 25.65 23.21
CA SER A 290 11.70 26.38 22.09
C SER A 290 11.31 27.79 22.52
N ARG A 291 10.66 27.92 23.68
CA ARG A 291 10.33 29.22 24.30
C ARG A 291 11.58 30.08 24.52
N LYS A 292 12.68 29.49 25.02
CA LYS A 292 13.98 30.18 25.13
C LYS A 292 14.46 30.69 23.77
N ARG A 293 14.42 29.86 22.72
CA ARG A 293 14.83 30.25 21.36
C ARG A 293 13.95 31.37 20.81
N GLU A 294 12.65 31.32 21.02
CA GLU A 294 11.72 32.36 20.58
C GLU A 294 11.98 33.69 21.29
N LEU A 295 12.17 33.66 22.62
CA LEU A 295 12.53 34.84 23.41
C LEU A 295 13.84 35.47 22.91
N LEU A 296 14.88 34.64 22.67
CA LEU A 296 16.16 35.11 22.15
C LEU A 296 16.09 35.56 20.69
N SER A 297 15.29 34.91 19.84
CA SER A 297 15.15 35.29 18.42
C SER A 297 14.41 36.61 18.25
N ARG A 298 13.34 36.84 19.03
CA ARG A 298 12.55 38.06 18.95
C ARG A 298 13.17 39.24 19.71
N HIS A 299 13.81 38.96 20.85
CA HIS A 299 14.22 40.01 21.78
C HIS A 299 15.71 39.97 22.15
N GLY A 300 16.48 39.01 21.63
CA GLY A 300 17.90 38.84 21.98
C GLY A 300 18.78 40.03 21.60
N PHE A 301 18.37 40.85 20.62
CA PHE A 301 19.08 42.08 20.29
C PHE A 301 19.12 43.07 21.47
N LEU A 302 18.13 43.05 22.39
CA LEU A 302 18.08 43.94 23.55
C LEU A 302 19.24 43.73 24.53
N ALA A 303 19.83 42.53 24.55
CA ALA A 303 21.03 42.26 25.35
C ALA A 303 22.25 43.01 24.80
N LEU A 304 22.28 43.28 23.49
CA LEU A 304 23.36 44.00 22.81
C LEU A 304 23.18 45.51 22.81
N THR A 305 22.05 46.02 23.29
CA THR A 305 21.77 47.46 23.34
C THR A 305 22.13 48.11 24.68
N SER A 306 22.80 47.38 25.58
CA SER A 306 23.26 47.91 26.86
C SER A 306 24.19 49.11 26.66
N GLY A 307 23.88 50.22 27.31
CA GLY A 307 24.65 51.47 27.26
C GLY A 307 24.38 52.33 26.02
N ILE A 308 23.61 51.85 25.02
CA ILE A 308 23.18 52.69 23.89
C ILE A 308 22.17 53.73 24.36
N ASP A 309 21.22 53.31 25.17
CA ASP A 309 20.26 54.15 25.87
C ASP A 309 20.95 55.27 26.65
N THR A 310 21.91 54.94 27.51
CA THR A 310 22.68 55.93 28.29
C THR A 310 23.42 56.90 27.37
N LYS A 311 24.12 56.38 26.36
CA LYS A 311 24.95 57.20 25.46
C LYS A 311 24.13 58.10 24.55
N VAL A 312 22.94 57.66 24.13
CA VAL A 312 21.99 58.46 23.35
C VAL A 312 21.32 59.53 24.22
N ILE A 313 21.03 59.23 25.49
CA ILE A 313 20.50 60.21 26.45
C ILE A 313 21.58 61.25 26.81
N GLU A 314 22.82 60.83 27.06
CA GLU A 314 23.95 61.75 27.29
C GLU A 314 24.21 62.66 26.09
N LEU A 315 24.21 62.10 24.86
CA LEU A 315 24.30 62.89 23.65
C LEU A 315 23.12 63.88 23.53
N ALA A 316 21.92 63.48 23.96
CA ALA A 316 20.75 64.35 24.02
C ALA A 316 21.00 65.58 24.89
N ASP A 317 21.48 65.32 26.11
CA ASP A 317 21.64 66.33 27.12
C ASP A 317 22.81 67.25 26.75
N GLU A 318 23.91 66.72 26.21
CA GLU A 318 25.00 67.51 25.65
C GLU A 318 24.54 68.43 24.50
N MET A 319 23.72 67.91 23.57
CA MET A 319 23.19 68.72 22.45
C MET A 319 22.20 69.78 22.93
N ARG A 320 21.46 69.54 24.03
CA ARG A 320 20.62 70.55 24.70
C ARG A 320 21.46 71.62 25.38
N GLU A 321 22.48 71.23 26.14
CA GLU A 321 23.40 72.16 26.82
C GLU A 321 24.15 73.05 25.82
N ARG A 322 24.58 72.47 24.68
CA ARG A 322 25.22 73.21 23.58
C ARG A 322 24.23 74.01 22.72
N ARG A 323 22.93 74.00 23.03
CA ARG A 323 21.85 74.69 22.28
C ARG A 323 21.79 74.32 20.79
N GLN A 324 22.18 73.08 20.45
CA GLN A 324 22.20 72.54 19.09
C GLN A 324 20.89 71.84 18.70
N LEU A 325 19.99 71.62 19.66
CA LEU A 325 18.63 71.16 19.39
C LEU A 325 17.69 72.37 19.18
N PRO A 326 16.75 72.30 18.22
CA PRO A 326 15.89 73.43 17.88
C PRO A 326 15.08 73.90 19.08
N ALA A 327 15.14 75.19 19.37
CA ALA A 327 14.42 75.79 20.48
C ALA A 327 12.96 76.11 20.10
N GLY A 328 12.22 75.21 19.45
CA GLY A 328 10.80 75.41 19.11
C GLY A 328 10.44 76.70 18.34
N ILE A 329 11.43 77.41 17.79
CA ILE A 329 11.28 78.65 17.05
C ILE A 329 11.43 78.33 15.57
N GLN A 330 10.44 78.75 14.78
CA GLN A 330 10.44 78.56 13.33
C GLN A 330 11.50 79.45 12.67
N ARG A 331 12.14 78.93 11.63
CA ARG A 331 13.17 79.66 10.88
C ARG A 331 12.63 80.95 10.26
N SER A 332 11.43 80.88 9.70
CA SER A 332 10.69 82.02 9.15
C SER A 332 10.58 83.15 10.16
N PHE A 333 10.30 82.84 11.41
CA PHE A 333 10.18 83.85 12.47
C PHE A 333 11.50 84.59 12.76
N ILE A 334 12.64 83.91 12.67
CA ILE A 334 13.94 84.56 12.83
C ILE A 334 14.29 85.37 11.58
N GLU A 335 13.96 84.87 10.39
CA GLU A 335 14.12 85.59 9.12
C GLU A 335 13.30 86.89 9.11
N ASP A 336 12.04 86.85 9.54
CA ASP A 336 11.18 88.02 9.65
C ASP A 336 11.75 89.10 10.59
N ILE A 337 12.37 88.70 11.72
CA ILE A 337 12.99 89.63 12.66
C ILE A 337 14.26 90.27 12.07
N LEU A 338 15.06 89.49 11.34
CA LEU A 338 16.29 89.98 10.68
C LEU A 338 15.95 90.92 9.52
N GLU A 339 14.91 90.63 8.73
CA GLU A 339 14.43 91.49 7.64
C GLU A 339 13.81 92.80 8.16
N ALA A 340 13.00 92.72 9.21
CA ALA A 340 12.39 93.91 9.84
C ALA A 340 13.40 94.76 10.63
N GLN A 341 14.61 94.23 10.89
CA GLN A 341 15.66 94.84 11.71
C GLN A 341 15.18 95.32 13.09
N LEU A 342 14.15 94.69 13.63
CA LEU A 342 13.49 95.09 14.87
C LEU A 342 13.02 93.85 15.63
N CYS A 343 13.56 93.66 16.83
CA CYS A 343 13.19 92.57 17.72
C CYS A 343 11.80 92.79 18.34
N LEU A 344 11.16 91.71 18.77
CA LEU A 344 9.85 91.69 19.44
C LEU A 344 9.79 92.59 20.69
N CYS A 345 10.92 92.85 21.34
CA CYS A 345 11.02 93.76 22.48
C CYS A 345 11.19 95.24 22.08
N GLY A 346 11.16 95.56 20.78
CA GLY A 346 11.33 96.90 20.22
C GLY A 346 12.79 97.35 20.07
N ARG A 347 13.76 96.47 20.30
CA ARG A 347 15.19 96.76 20.10
C ARG A 347 15.57 96.59 18.63
N GLU A 348 16.34 97.51 18.08
CA GLU A 348 16.84 97.42 16.70
C GLU A 348 17.88 96.30 16.55
N VAL A 349 17.80 95.56 15.45
CA VAL A 349 18.65 94.42 15.11
C VAL A 349 19.20 94.66 13.70
N ARG A 350 20.26 95.46 13.60
CA ARG A 350 20.86 95.84 12.31
C ARG A 350 22.06 94.94 11.99
N GLU A 351 22.33 94.75 10.71
CA GLU A 351 23.47 93.95 10.26
C GLU A 351 24.79 94.49 10.83
N GLY A 352 25.55 93.63 11.52
CA GLY A 352 26.77 94.00 12.26
C GLY A 352 26.60 94.32 13.75
N THR A 353 25.38 94.30 14.31
CA THR A 353 25.18 94.35 15.76
C THR A 353 25.30 92.97 16.41
N GLN A 354 25.64 92.93 17.70
CA GLN A 354 25.73 91.69 18.47
C GLN A 354 24.40 90.91 18.45
N GLU A 355 23.28 91.63 18.52
CA GLU A 355 21.94 91.04 18.46
C GLU A 355 21.65 90.38 17.11
N TYR A 356 22.09 90.98 16.00
CA TYR A 356 21.91 90.43 14.66
C TYR A 356 22.75 89.16 14.48
N GLU A 357 24.03 89.20 14.86
CA GLU A 357 24.91 88.02 14.78
C GLU A 357 24.36 86.85 15.61
N GLU A 358 23.77 87.13 16.77
CA GLU A 358 23.27 86.10 17.66
C GLU A 358 21.94 85.50 17.20
N LEU A 359 21.09 86.29 16.53
CA LEU A 359 19.90 85.80 15.84
C LEU A 359 20.26 85.02 14.58
N ASP A 360 21.23 85.48 13.80
CA ASP A 360 21.68 84.80 12.58
C ASP A 360 22.34 83.44 12.88
N LYS A 361 23.14 83.34 13.96
CA LYS A 361 23.64 82.04 14.47
C LYS A 361 22.50 81.11 14.87
N ARG A 362 21.41 81.64 15.44
CA ARG A 362 20.23 80.83 15.83
C ARG A 362 19.38 80.43 14.63
N LYS A 363 19.37 81.22 13.57
CA LYS A 363 18.69 80.91 12.29
C LYS A 363 19.14 79.56 11.72
N TYR A 364 20.43 79.25 11.84
CA TYR A 364 21.00 77.98 11.35
C TYR A 364 20.40 76.74 12.06
N ASN A 365 19.98 76.90 13.33
CA ASN A 365 19.41 75.83 14.14
C ASN A 365 17.87 75.90 14.23
N ALA A 366 17.25 76.90 13.61
CA ALA A 366 15.80 77.11 13.63
C ALA A 366 15.12 76.39 12.46
N GLY A 367 13.88 75.91 12.67
CA GLY A 367 13.07 75.25 11.63
C GLY A 367 13.38 73.77 11.36
N LEU A 368 14.18 73.10 12.20
CA LEU A 368 14.36 71.64 12.15
C LEU A 368 13.30 70.91 13.00
N GLU A 369 12.01 71.23 12.81
CA GLU A 369 10.90 70.59 13.53
C GLU A 369 10.93 69.06 13.33
N ASP A 370 11.23 68.60 12.12
CA ASP A 370 11.38 67.18 11.78
C ASP A 370 12.48 66.47 12.59
N VAL A 371 13.56 67.19 12.90
CA VAL A 371 14.68 66.67 13.72
C VAL A 371 14.24 66.59 15.18
N GLN A 372 13.52 67.60 15.67
CA GLN A 372 13.00 67.62 17.04
C GLN A 372 11.95 66.51 17.25
N GLU A 373 11.03 66.29 16.30
CA GLU A 373 10.04 65.21 16.35
C GLU A 373 10.72 63.83 16.27
N SER A 374 11.63 63.66 15.30
CA SER A 374 12.42 62.43 15.16
C SER A 374 13.21 62.14 16.43
N TRP A 375 13.72 63.18 17.10
CA TRP A 375 14.45 63.08 18.35
C TRP A 375 13.55 62.72 19.55
N MET A 376 12.39 63.37 19.69
CA MET A 376 11.42 63.00 20.73
C MET A 376 10.98 61.55 20.59
N ARG A 377 10.79 61.08 19.35
CA ARG A 377 10.48 59.68 19.05
C ARG A 377 11.62 58.73 19.43
N VAL A 378 12.88 59.08 19.15
CA VAL A 378 14.04 58.26 19.51
C VAL A 378 14.22 58.21 21.02
N SER A 379 14.24 59.36 21.70
CA SER A 379 14.40 59.44 23.16
C SER A 379 13.26 58.74 23.92
N GLY A 380 12.01 58.86 23.45
CA GLY A 380 10.88 58.12 24.00
C GLY A 380 11.03 56.60 23.86
N LYS A 381 11.53 56.12 22.72
CA LYS A 381 11.81 54.70 22.51
C LYS A 381 13.00 54.19 23.33
N MET A 382 14.02 55.03 23.57
CA MET A 382 15.20 54.67 24.37
C MET A 382 14.88 54.50 25.85
N LYS A 383 13.97 55.31 26.42
CA LYS A 383 13.53 55.16 27.81
C LYS A 383 12.88 53.80 28.10
N ASN A 384 12.13 53.27 27.13
CA ASN A 384 11.46 51.97 27.26
C ASN A 384 12.41 50.78 27.02
N LEU A 385 13.68 51.02 26.65
CA LEU A 385 14.62 49.96 26.29
C LEU A 385 15.16 49.23 27.53
N GLU A 386 15.39 49.96 28.63
CA GLU A 386 15.80 49.40 29.92
C GLU A 386 14.69 48.49 30.50
N GLU A 387 13.46 49.00 30.57
CA GLU A 387 12.32 48.23 31.10
C GLU A 387 12.12 46.92 30.32
N ARG A 388 12.22 46.98 28.98
CA ARG A 388 12.12 45.80 28.11
C ARG A 388 13.29 44.83 28.31
N ARG A 389 14.49 45.33 28.58
CA ARG A 389 15.66 44.49 28.90
C ARG A 389 15.47 43.75 30.22
N GLN A 390 14.95 44.44 31.23
CA GLN A 390 14.66 43.84 32.53
C GLN A 390 13.55 42.78 32.43
N GLU A 391 12.46 43.07 31.71
CA GLU A 391 11.36 42.12 31.50
C GLU A 391 11.85 40.83 30.80
N ILE A 392 12.68 40.95 29.77
CA ILE A 392 13.25 39.79 29.07
C ILE A 392 14.21 39.02 29.96
N LEU A 393 15.01 39.69 30.80
CA LEU A 393 15.90 39.04 31.75
C LEU A 393 15.12 38.20 32.78
N GLU A 394 13.99 38.72 33.28
CA GLU A 394 13.10 38.00 34.18
C GLU A 394 12.48 36.78 33.51
N GLN A 395 11.97 36.93 32.27
CA GLN A 395 11.41 35.83 31.50
C GLN A 395 12.44 34.74 31.17
N LEU A 396 13.67 35.13 30.83
CA LEU A 396 14.75 34.18 30.56
C LEU A 396 15.20 33.45 31.84
N THR A 397 15.25 34.14 32.98
CA THR A 397 15.57 33.55 34.29
C THR A 397 14.53 32.50 34.70
N LEU A 398 13.24 32.82 34.57
CA LEU A 398 12.15 31.88 34.84
C LEU A 398 12.23 30.65 33.94
N ASN A 399 12.38 30.87 32.63
CA ASN A 399 12.47 29.77 31.66
C ASN A 399 13.74 28.91 31.85
N ALA A 400 14.85 29.50 32.31
CA ALA A 400 16.04 28.75 32.68
C ALA A 400 15.82 27.87 33.92
N SER A 401 15.07 28.36 34.92
CA SER A 401 14.66 27.57 36.08
C SER A 401 13.76 26.40 35.69
N ASP A 402 12.81 26.62 34.78
CA ASP A 402 11.91 25.56 34.28
C ASP A 402 12.66 24.47 33.50
N ILE A 403 13.66 24.87 32.70
CA ILE A 403 14.59 23.93 32.05
C ILE A 403 15.34 23.10 33.10
N GLN A 404 15.92 23.75 34.11
CA GLN A 404 16.69 23.06 35.14
C GLN A 404 15.84 22.07 35.94
N LYS A 405 14.59 22.42 36.25
CA LYS A 405 13.63 21.52 36.92
C LYS A 405 13.28 20.33 36.04
N ALA A 406 13.06 20.55 34.74
CA ALA A 406 12.77 19.47 33.80
C ALA A 406 13.98 18.54 33.63
N ASP A 407 15.20 19.06 33.58
CA ASP A 407 16.44 18.27 33.53
C ASP A 407 16.61 17.41 34.80
N ALA A 408 16.33 17.97 35.98
CA ALA A 408 16.36 17.22 37.24
C ALA A 408 15.30 16.10 37.27
N GLU A 409 14.06 16.41 36.86
CA GLU A 409 12.97 15.43 36.75
C GLU A 409 13.33 14.29 35.77
N ILE A 410 13.96 14.61 34.63
CA ILE A 410 14.43 13.61 33.67
C ILE A 410 15.48 12.71 34.31
N SER A 411 16.48 13.28 35.00
CA SER A 411 17.54 12.51 35.65
C SER A 411 16.99 11.56 36.72
N GLU A 412 16.08 12.02 37.58
CA GLU A 412 15.44 11.18 38.60
C GLU A 412 14.65 10.02 37.98
N LEU A 413 13.86 10.30 36.94
CA LEU A 413 13.09 9.28 36.23
C LEU A 413 13.98 8.27 35.49
N GLU A 414 15.12 8.71 34.97
CA GLU A 414 16.11 7.85 34.32
C GLU A 414 16.84 6.95 35.32
N GLU A 415 17.17 7.46 36.52
CA GLU A 415 17.70 6.64 37.63
C GLU A 415 16.69 5.59 38.10
N GLU A 416 15.43 5.97 38.35
CA GLU A 416 14.36 5.03 38.71
C GLU A 416 14.15 3.95 37.65
N ARG A 417 14.29 4.31 36.37
CA ARG A 417 14.19 3.37 35.25
C ARG A 417 15.39 2.43 35.22
N SER A 418 16.60 2.93 35.46
CA SER A 418 17.82 2.14 35.53
C SER A 418 17.74 1.05 36.62
N ASP A 419 17.20 1.39 37.79
CA ASP A 419 16.97 0.42 38.87
C ASP A 419 15.97 -0.66 38.47
N VAL A 420 14.89 -0.30 37.77
CA VAL A 420 13.92 -1.27 37.22
C VAL A 420 14.55 -2.15 36.14
N ASP A 421 15.42 -1.60 35.30
CA ASP A 421 16.15 -2.34 34.27
C ASP A 421 17.14 -3.33 34.91
N ARG A 422 17.79 -2.97 36.03
CA ARG A 422 18.65 -3.88 36.82
C ARG A 422 17.86 -4.97 37.57
N GLN A 423 16.65 -4.65 38.04
CA GLN A 423 15.74 -5.64 38.64
C GLN A 423 15.20 -6.62 37.59
N LEU A 424 15.02 -6.15 36.35
CA LEU A 424 14.76 -7.03 35.24
C LEU A 424 15.93 -8.00 35.10
N GLU A 425 17.19 -7.54 34.93
CA GLU A 425 18.40 -8.39 34.69
C GLU A 425 18.57 -9.67 35.53
N GLY A 426 17.97 -9.78 36.72
CA GLY A 426 17.97 -10.99 37.56
C GLY A 426 17.05 -12.13 37.09
N VAL A 427 16.17 -11.90 36.12
CA VAL A 427 15.34 -12.91 35.44
C VAL A 427 16.12 -13.37 34.19
N ASN A 428 16.02 -14.63 33.74
CA ASN A 428 16.81 -15.14 32.59
C ASN A 428 16.54 -14.32 31.29
N ILE A 429 17.45 -13.39 30.91
CA ILE A 429 17.13 -12.17 30.12
C ILE A 429 17.88 -11.92 28.81
N GLN A 430 18.83 -12.76 28.42
CA GLN A 430 19.62 -12.48 27.20
C GLN A 430 18.76 -12.35 25.93
N ASP A 431 17.63 -13.07 25.85
CA ASP A 431 16.68 -12.93 24.75
C ASP A 431 15.78 -11.68 24.87
N VAL A 432 15.44 -11.25 26.10
CA VAL A 432 14.53 -10.12 26.36
C VAL A 432 15.21 -8.78 26.08
N GLN A 433 16.46 -8.58 26.51
CA GLN A 433 17.22 -7.35 26.22
C GLN A 433 17.41 -7.16 24.70
N ARG A 434 17.74 -8.24 23.98
CA ARG A 434 17.87 -8.22 22.52
C ARG A 434 16.55 -7.88 21.82
N LEU A 435 15.43 -8.38 22.34
CA LEU A 435 14.10 -8.04 21.84
C LEU A 435 13.76 -6.55 22.08
N ILE A 436 14.07 -6.01 23.26
CA ILE A 436 13.85 -4.59 23.60
C ILE A 436 14.67 -3.66 22.70
N GLU A 437 15.93 -3.98 22.46
CA GLU A 437 16.81 -3.18 21.58
C GLU A 437 16.32 -3.21 20.13
N ARG A 438 15.94 -4.39 19.63
CA ARG A 438 15.30 -4.53 18.31
C ARG A 438 14.02 -3.71 18.22
N ARG A 439 13.17 -3.74 19.26
CA ARG A 439 11.93 -2.94 19.31
C ARG A 439 12.22 -1.45 19.19
N LYS A 440 13.19 -0.95 19.96
CA LYS A 440 13.58 0.48 19.93
C LYS A 440 14.09 0.89 18.54
N ASN A 441 14.91 0.04 17.91
CA ASN A 441 15.43 0.28 16.57
C ASN A 441 14.29 0.35 15.53
N TYR A 442 13.41 -0.65 15.49
CA TYR A 442 12.30 -0.66 14.54
C TYR A 442 11.29 0.48 14.79
N ALA A 443 11.01 0.83 16.05
CA ALA A 443 10.14 1.97 16.37
C ALA A 443 10.76 3.33 15.95
N SER A 444 12.08 3.48 16.06
CA SER A 444 12.78 4.66 15.54
C SER A 444 12.66 4.74 14.02
N LYS A 445 12.95 3.63 13.32
CA LYS A 445 12.84 3.55 11.85
C LYS A 445 11.40 3.80 11.37
N GLU A 446 10.39 3.32 12.09
CA GLU A 446 8.99 3.63 11.80
C GLU A 446 8.72 5.14 11.90
N THR A 447 9.25 5.78 12.94
CA THR A 447 9.08 7.22 13.15
C THR A 447 9.75 8.02 12.04
N ASP A 448 10.98 7.66 11.68
CA ASP A 448 11.73 8.31 10.60
C ASP A 448 11.03 8.13 9.25
N ALA A 449 10.54 6.93 8.95
CA ALA A 449 9.78 6.63 7.74
C ALA A 449 8.44 7.40 7.70
N ARG A 450 7.75 7.57 8.83
CA ARG A 450 6.52 8.40 8.94
C ARG A 450 6.80 9.87 8.65
N VAL A 451 7.91 10.40 9.15
CA VAL A 451 8.33 11.79 8.86
C VAL A 451 8.61 11.94 7.36
N ALA A 452 9.42 11.06 6.78
CA ALA A 452 9.73 11.07 5.35
C ALA A 452 8.47 10.91 4.48
N HIS A 453 7.53 10.04 4.87
CA HIS A 453 6.25 9.86 4.17
C HIS A 453 5.44 11.17 4.17
N LYS A 454 5.39 11.87 5.31
CA LYS A 454 4.69 13.15 5.40
C LYS A 454 5.34 14.23 4.53
N GLU A 455 6.67 14.24 4.43
CA GLU A 455 7.39 15.13 3.53
C GLU A 455 7.09 14.84 2.06
N ALA A 456 7.10 13.56 1.66
CA ALA A 456 6.73 13.12 0.31
C ALA A 456 5.28 13.51 -0.03
N GLU A 457 4.33 13.30 0.89
CA GLU A 457 2.93 13.69 0.74
C GLU A 457 2.77 15.22 0.53
N ASN A 458 3.52 16.02 1.29
CA ASN A 458 3.52 17.49 1.13
C ASN A 458 4.10 17.90 -0.23
N LYS A 459 5.15 17.22 -0.73
CA LYS A 459 5.70 17.47 -2.06
C LYS A 459 4.73 17.09 -3.18
N VAL A 460 4.04 15.95 -3.07
CA VAL A 460 2.99 15.56 -4.03
C VAL A 460 1.89 16.63 -4.07
N THR A 461 1.49 17.14 -2.91
CA THR A 461 0.48 18.20 -2.80
C THR A 461 0.94 19.50 -3.47
N SER A 462 2.20 19.92 -3.25
CA SER A 462 2.73 21.14 -3.88
C SER A 462 2.89 20.98 -5.40
N ILE A 463 3.35 19.83 -5.88
CA ILE A 463 3.46 19.52 -7.31
C ILE A 463 2.08 19.57 -7.98
N LYS A 464 1.04 19.02 -7.33
CA LYS A 464 -0.34 19.10 -7.85
C LYS A 464 -0.83 20.53 -7.98
N GLN A 465 -0.60 21.37 -6.96
CA GLN A 465 -0.96 22.79 -7.00
C GLN A 465 -0.21 23.54 -8.12
N GLU A 466 1.08 23.24 -8.30
CA GLU A 466 1.88 23.80 -9.38
C GLU A 466 1.36 23.34 -10.75
N ALA A 467 1.06 22.05 -10.92
CA ALA A 467 0.51 21.49 -12.15
C ALA A 467 -0.85 22.11 -12.51
N GLU A 468 -1.73 22.36 -11.53
CA GLU A 468 -2.98 23.07 -11.75
C GLU A 468 -2.75 24.53 -12.19
N ALA A 469 -1.81 25.22 -11.56
CA ALA A 469 -1.46 26.60 -11.90
C ALA A 469 -0.89 26.69 -13.32
N THR A 470 0.07 25.82 -13.67
CA THR A 470 0.65 25.74 -15.01
C THR A 470 -0.41 25.34 -16.04
N GLY A 471 -1.30 24.41 -15.72
CA GLY A 471 -2.42 24.04 -16.60
C GLY A 471 -3.38 25.21 -16.87
N ARG A 472 -3.66 26.07 -15.87
CA ARG A 472 -4.41 27.31 -16.07
C ARG A 472 -3.67 28.29 -16.97
N GLN A 473 -2.36 28.44 -16.78
CA GLN A 473 -1.52 29.29 -17.62
C GLN A 473 -1.49 28.77 -19.07
N TYR A 474 -1.42 27.46 -19.27
CA TYR A 474 -1.46 26.83 -20.60
C TYR A 474 -2.79 27.11 -21.32
N ARG A 475 -3.93 26.99 -20.63
CA ARG A 475 -5.25 27.30 -21.19
C ARG A 475 -5.42 28.77 -21.57
N ASN A 476 -4.86 29.66 -20.76
CA ASN A 476 -5.00 31.12 -20.95
C ASN A 476 -3.87 31.73 -21.80
N ALA A 477 -2.92 30.92 -22.27
CA ALA A 477 -1.81 31.40 -23.08
C ALA A 477 -2.33 31.91 -24.43
N GLU A 478 -1.90 33.12 -24.79
CA GLU A 478 -2.19 33.73 -26.08
C GLU A 478 -1.43 32.99 -27.18
N VAL A 479 -2.14 32.63 -28.26
CA VAL A 479 -1.61 31.77 -29.32
C VAL A 479 -1.57 32.54 -30.63
N LYS A 480 -0.42 32.54 -31.30
CA LYS A 480 -0.21 33.30 -32.55
C LYS A 480 -0.64 32.49 -33.78
N SER A 481 -0.39 31.18 -33.78
CA SER A 481 -0.72 30.29 -34.90
C SER A 481 -2.09 29.62 -34.75
N GLU A 482 -2.87 29.56 -35.83
CA GLU A 482 -4.13 28.80 -35.87
C GLU A 482 -3.91 27.30 -35.60
N LYS A 483 -2.77 26.76 -36.08
CA LYS A 483 -2.36 25.37 -35.81
C LYS A 483 -2.12 25.14 -34.33
N ALA A 484 -1.37 26.04 -33.67
CA ALA A 484 -1.11 25.94 -32.23
C ALA A 484 -2.40 26.08 -31.41
N ARG A 485 -3.36 26.92 -31.83
CA ARG A 485 -4.66 27.06 -31.17
C ARG A 485 -5.48 25.76 -31.26
N LYS A 486 -5.41 25.05 -32.38
CA LYS A 486 -6.03 23.74 -32.55
C LYS A 486 -5.40 22.70 -31.63
N VAL A 487 -4.07 22.64 -31.57
CA VAL A 487 -3.33 21.73 -30.67
C VAL A 487 -3.64 22.01 -29.20
N GLN A 488 -3.65 23.28 -28.78
CA GLN A 488 -4.00 23.69 -27.41
C GLN A 488 -5.38 23.15 -26.99
N LYS A 489 -6.39 23.26 -27.86
CA LYS A 489 -7.73 22.70 -27.61
C LYS A 489 -7.74 21.17 -27.52
N GLN A 490 -6.94 20.49 -28.34
CA GLN A 490 -6.83 19.02 -28.31
C GLN A 490 -6.17 18.54 -27.02
N VAL A 491 -5.08 19.19 -26.59
CA VAL A 491 -4.43 18.92 -25.30
C VAL A 491 -5.38 19.18 -24.14
N GLU A 492 -6.14 20.29 -24.17
CA GLU A 492 -7.16 20.58 -23.15
C GLU A 492 -8.25 19.50 -23.09
N LEU A 493 -8.69 18.98 -24.24
CA LEU A 493 -9.66 17.88 -24.29
C LEU A 493 -9.09 16.60 -23.69
N VAL A 494 -7.84 16.24 -24.02
CA VAL A 494 -7.15 15.07 -23.46
C VAL A 494 -7.06 15.16 -21.94
N GLU A 495 -6.72 16.33 -21.40
CA GLU A 495 -6.66 16.56 -19.96
C GLU A 495 -8.04 16.46 -19.28
N LYS A 496 -9.11 16.97 -19.91
CA LYS A 496 -10.48 16.81 -19.41
C LYS A 496 -10.93 15.35 -19.39
N VAL A 497 -10.63 14.59 -20.45
CA VAL A 497 -10.91 13.15 -20.51
C VAL A 497 -10.13 12.41 -19.43
N ARG A 498 -8.85 12.76 -19.22
CA ARG A 498 -8.01 12.19 -18.17
C ARG A 498 -8.60 12.42 -16.78
N ALA A 499 -9.03 13.65 -16.48
CA ALA A 499 -9.67 13.97 -15.20
C ALA A 499 -10.98 13.19 -15.00
N ALA A 500 -11.83 13.12 -16.02
CA ALA A 500 -13.09 12.38 -15.96
C ALA A 500 -12.86 10.87 -15.76
N LEU A 501 -11.91 10.27 -16.49
CA LEU A 501 -11.59 8.84 -16.32
C LEU A 501 -11.03 8.53 -14.93
N LYS A 502 -10.26 9.45 -14.34
CA LYS A 502 -9.74 9.30 -12.98
C LYS A 502 -10.87 9.28 -11.95
N GLU A 503 -11.82 10.21 -12.06
CA GLU A 503 -13.00 10.25 -11.20
C GLU A 503 -13.89 9.00 -11.38
N ILE A 504 -14.10 8.56 -12.63
CA ILE A 504 -14.82 7.31 -12.92
C ILE A 504 -14.12 6.11 -12.29
N LEU A 505 -12.79 6.03 -12.36
CA LEU A 505 -12.02 4.93 -11.76
C LEU A 505 -12.20 4.90 -10.24
N GLU A 506 -12.12 6.05 -9.57
CA GLU A 506 -12.31 6.16 -8.12
C GLU A 506 -13.73 5.72 -7.72
N ILE A 507 -14.77 6.24 -8.40
CA ILE A 507 -16.17 5.86 -8.15
C ILE A 507 -16.39 4.36 -8.39
N LYS A 508 -15.85 3.82 -9.49
CA LYS A 508 -16.04 2.41 -9.84
C LYS A 508 -15.29 1.47 -8.90
N THR A 509 -14.10 1.86 -8.44
CA THR A 509 -13.34 1.10 -7.45
C THR A 509 -14.11 1.00 -6.14
N GLU A 510 -14.70 2.12 -5.69
CA GLU A 510 -15.49 2.16 -4.46
C GLU A 510 -16.81 1.38 -4.58
N GLU A 511 -17.50 1.51 -5.72
CA GLU A 511 -18.71 0.72 -6.02
C GLU A 511 -18.41 -0.80 -5.97
N VAL A 512 -17.28 -1.21 -6.54
CA VAL A 512 -16.79 -2.59 -6.52
C VAL A 512 -16.49 -3.05 -5.10
N ARG A 513 -15.78 -2.24 -4.31
CA ARG A 513 -15.40 -2.55 -2.93
C ARG A 513 -16.64 -2.78 -2.07
N ASP A 514 -17.62 -1.86 -2.14
CA ASP A 514 -18.89 -1.96 -1.42
C ASP A 514 -19.72 -3.19 -1.86
N GLN A 515 -19.76 -3.49 -3.17
CA GLN A 515 -20.42 -4.71 -3.66
C GLN A 515 -19.75 -5.98 -3.13
N LEU A 516 -18.42 -6.02 -3.12
CA LEU A 516 -17.65 -7.16 -2.62
C LEU A 516 -17.84 -7.32 -1.11
N ASP A 517 -17.71 -6.23 -0.34
CA ASP A 517 -17.90 -6.22 1.11
C ASP A 517 -19.30 -6.73 1.52
N LYS A 518 -20.36 -6.18 0.92
CA LYS A 518 -21.74 -6.65 1.14
C LYS A 518 -21.87 -8.13 0.84
N LYS A 519 -21.24 -8.60 -0.25
CA LYS A 519 -21.35 -9.98 -0.66
C LYS A 519 -20.56 -10.93 0.23
N VAL A 520 -19.38 -10.53 0.67
CA VAL A 520 -18.60 -11.28 1.66
C VAL A 520 -19.40 -11.40 2.96
N LYS A 521 -20.00 -10.32 3.45
CA LYS A 521 -20.88 -10.33 4.64
C LYS A 521 -22.06 -11.29 4.46
N GLU A 522 -22.70 -11.29 3.28
CA GLU A 522 -23.80 -12.20 2.96
C GLU A 522 -23.35 -13.67 2.95
N VAL A 523 -22.26 -14.00 2.25
CA VAL A 523 -21.76 -15.38 2.15
C VAL A 523 -21.26 -15.86 3.53
N PHE A 524 -20.53 -15.01 4.24
CA PHE A 524 -19.98 -15.33 5.55
C PHE A 524 -21.09 -15.55 6.60
N SER A 525 -22.12 -14.70 6.63
CA SER A 525 -23.24 -14.88 7.58
C SER A 525 -24.08 -16.13 7.34
N ARG A 526 -24.06 -16.68 6.11
CA ARG A 526 -24.69 -17.99 5.82
C ARG A 526 -23.87 -19.16 6.36
N ILE A 527 -22.54 -19.02 6.39
CA ILE A 527 -21.62 -20.11 6.73
C ILE A 527 -21.23 -20.07 8.22
N PHE A 528 -21.07 -18.87 8.78
CA PHE A 528 -20.48 -18.63 10.08
C PHE A 528 -21.56 -18.42 11.16
N ILE A 529 -21.44 -19.16 12.27
CA ILE A 529 -22.47 -19.25 13.30
C ILE A 529 -22.33 -18.12 14.34
N LYS A 530 -21.12 -17.62 14.59
CA LYS A 530 -20.90 -16.56 15.60
C LYS A 530 -21.25 -15.19 15.01
N SER A 531 -21.53 -14.23 15.89
CA SER A 531 -21.86 -12.84 15.56
C SER A 531 -20.64 -12.00 15.12
N TYR A 532 -19.77 -12.56 14.29
CA TYR A 532 -18.63 -11.82 13.73
C TYR A 532 -19.01 -11.25 12.37
N VAL A 533 -18.52 -10.07 12.07
CA VAL A 533 -18.80 -9.38 10.82
C VAL A 533 -17.51 -9.21 10.05
N PRO A 534 -17.38 -9.80 8.86
CA PRO A 534 -16.23 -9.53 8.01
C PRO A 534 -16.39 -8.13 7.41
N GLU A 535 -15.29 -7.40 7.26
CA GLU A 535 -15.27 -6.08 6.65
C GLU A 535 -14.07 -5.97 5.72
N LEU A 536 -14.29 -5.40 4.54
CA LEU A 536 -13.26 -5.13 3.56
C LEU A 536 -12.81 -3.67 3.67
N ASN A 537 -11.53 -3.45 3.99
CA ASN A 537 -10.98 -2.10 4.08
C ASN A 537 -10.63 -1.50 2.68
N ASP A 538 -10.15 -0.26 2.66
CA ASP A 538 -9.82 0.47 1.42
C ASP A 538 -8.72 -0.21 0.59
N ASP A 539 -7.84 -0.98 1.25
CA ASP A 539 -6.76 -1.76 0.65
C ASP A 539 -7.21 -3.16 0.20
N PHE A 540 -8.52 -3.44 0.23
CA PHE A 540 -9.09 -4.77 -0.06
C PHE A 540 -8.59 -5.87 0.88
N GLU A 541 -8.10 -5.50 2.07
CA GLU A 541 -7.79 -6.46 3.12
C GLU A 541 -9.06 -6.79 3.91
N LEU A 542 -9.25 -8.09 4.16
CA LEU A 542 -10.37 -8.59 4.95
C LEU A 542 -10.04 -8.57 6.44
N GLU A 543 -10.87 -7.88 7.20
CA GLU A 543 -10.88 -7.85 8.65
C GLU A 543 -12.12 -8.55 9.20
N LEU A 544 -12.03 -9.04 10.43
CA LEU A 544 -13.13 -9.72 11.11
C LEU A 544 -13.39 -8.98 12.41
N HIS A 545 -14.59 -8.43 12.57
CA HIS A 545 -14.95 -7.59 13.70
C HIS A 545 -15.89 -8.32 14.67
N THR A 546 -15.67 -8.08 15.95
CA THR A 546 -16.57 -8.45 17.05
C THR A 546 -17.13 -7.19 17.70
N ALA A 547 -18.08 -7.34 18.63
CA ALA A 547 -18.59 -6.24 19.45
C ALA A 547 -17.50 -5.51 20.27
N SER A 548 -16.32 -6.09 20.44
CA SER A 548 -15.20 -5.55 21.21
C SER A 548 -14.04 -5.04 20.35
N GLY A 549 -14.20 -4.99 19.02
CA GLY A 549 -13.15 -4.61 18.06
C GLY A 549 -12.72 -5.77 17.16
N VAL A 550 -11.54 -5.64 16.52
CA VAL A 550 -10.99 -6.64 15.60
C VAL A 550 -10.79 -7.99 16.31
N ALA A 551 -11.40 -9.04 15.77
CA ALA A 551 -11.34 -10.40 16.29
C ALA A 551 -9.95 -11.01 16.12
N ILE A 552 -9.47 -11.71 17.14
CA ILE A 552 -8.33 -12.63 16.99
C ILE A 552 -8.84 -13.85 16.22
N ARG A 553 -8.16 -14.19 15.12
CA ARG A 553 -8.62 -15.20 14.17
C ARG A 553 -8.03 -16.56 14.50
N SER A 554 -8.87 -17.58 14.65
CA SER A 554 -8.44 -18.98 14.59
C SER A 554 -8.21 -19.45 13.15
N THR A 555 -7.47 -20.55 12.97
CA THR A 555 -7.24 -21.19 11.66
C THR A 555 -8.55 -21.48 10.92
N GLY A 556 -9.55 -22.05 11.61
CA GLY A 556 -10.85 -22.36 10.99
C GLY A 556 -11.63 -21.10 10.58
N GLU A 557 -11.58 -20.03 11.37
CA GLU A 557 -12.23 -18.75 11.03
C GLU A 557 -11.61 -18.09 9.80
N ASN A 558 -10.28 -18.14 9.66
CA ASN A 558 -9.61 -17.64 8.45
C ASN A 558 -9.99 -18.44 7.20
N GLN A 559 -10.15 -19.76 7.33
CA GLN A 559 -10.55 -20.61 6.23
C GLN A 559 -11.98 -20.30 5.77
N ILE A 560 -12.92 -20.11 6.72
CA ILE A 560 -14.30 -19.71 6.40
C ILE A 560 -14.34 -18.33 5.73
N LEU A 561 -13.56 -17.38 6.24
CA LEU A 561 -13.46 -16.04 5.67
C LEU A 561 -12.93 -16.08 4.23
N GLY A 562 -11.87 -16.86 3.99
CA GLY A 562 -11.31 -17.03 2.66
C GLY A 562 -12.27 -17.68 1.68
N LEU A 563 -12.97 -18.75 2.09
CA LEU A 563 -13.99 -19.39 1.25
C LEU A 563 -15.14 -18.43 0.93
N SER A 564 -15.54 -17.63 1.91
CA SER A 564 -16.58 -16.61 1.73
C SER A 564 -16.16 -15.54 0.73
N PHE A 565 -14.89 -15.13 0.78
CA PHE A 565 -14.31 -14.19 -0.17
C PHE A 565 -14.26 -14.74 -1.60
N VAL A 566 -13.76 -15.97 -1.78
CA VAL A 566 -13.71 -16.62 -3.09
C VAL A 566 -15.11 -16.76 -3.69
N GLY A 567 -16.10 -17.13 -2.86
CA GLY A 567 -17.50 -17.17 -3.26
C GLY A 567 -18.03 -15.79 -3.68
N ALA A 568 -17.74 -14.74 -2.90
CA ALA A 568 -18.14 -13.37 -3.21
C ALA A 568 -17.54 -12.87 -4.54
N VAL A 569 -16.23 -13.02 -4.75
CA VAL A 569 -15.56 -12.64 -6.01
C VAL A 569 -16.16 -13.40 -7.19
N SER A 570 -16.36 -14.70 -7.06
CA SER A 570 -16.93 -15.55 -8.11
C SER A 570 -18.34 -15.11 -8.50
N GLU A 571 -19.18 -14.77 -7.52
CA GLU A 571 -20.55 -14.35 -7.76
C GLU A 571 -20.62 -12.94 -8.35
N VAL A 572 -19.80 -11.99 -7.87
CA VAL A 572 -19.70 -10.64 -8.44
C VAL A 572 -19.24 -10.70 -9.90
N ALA A 573 -18.20 -11.48 -10.20
CA ALA A 573 -17.72 -11.70 -11.57
C ALA A 573 -18.81 -12.28 -12.48
N ARG A 574 -19.56 -13.29 -11.98
CA ARG A 574 -20.71 -13.87 -12.70
C ARG A 574 -21.79 -12.83 -12.99
N ASN A 575 -22.13 -11.98 -12.02
CA ASN A 575 -23.19 -10.96 -12.16
C ASN A 575 -22.81 -9.88 -13.19
N ILE A 576 -21.55 -9.44 -13.21
CA ILE A 576 -21.04 -8.48 -14.20
C ILE A 576 -21.11 -9.09 -15.61
N SER A 577 -20.67 -10.34 -15.75
CA SER A 577 -20.73 -11.09 -17.01
C SER A 577 -22.18 -11.21 -17.54
N ALA A 578 -23.13 -11.50 -16.66
CA ALA A 578 -24.55 -11.59 -17.02
C ALA A 578 -25.15 -10.25 -17.45
N ARG A 579 -24.78 -9.14 -16.79
CA ARG A 579 -25.21 -7.79 -17.17
C ARG A 579 -24.69 -7.38 -18.56
N LYS A 580 -23.44 -7.74 -18.90
CA LYS A 580 -22.88 -7.50 -20.25
C LYS A 580 -23.68 -8.22 -21.34
N LYS A 581 -24.02 -9.51 -21.14
CA LYS A 581 -24.83 -10.28 -22.10
C LYS A 581 -26.23 -9.70 -22.33
N ASN A 582 -26.86 -9.16 -21.30
CA ASN A 582 -28.23 -8.66 -21.37
C ASN A 582 -28.36 -7.25 -21.98
N ARG A 583 -27.30 -6.43 -21.99
CA ARG A 583 -27.39 -5.03 -22.46
C ARG A 583 -27.19 -4.85 -23.96
N GLY A 584 -26.61 -5.81 -24.69
CA GLY A 584 -26.40 -5.69 -26.13
C GLY A 584 -25.56 -4.47 -26.56
N GLU A 585 -24.97 -3.74 -25.62
CA GLU A 585 -24.15 -2.56 -25.87
C GLU A 585 -22.74 -3.02 -26.23
N ALA A 586 -22.26 -2.59 -27.38
CA ALA A 586 -20.84 -2.56 -27.73
C ALA A 586 -20.12 -1.55 -26.81
N THR A 587 -20.08 -1.85 -25.51
CA THR A 587 -19.19 -1.17 -24.58
C THR A 587 -17.80 -1.72 -24.84
N ILE A 588 -16.84 -0.82 -24.97
CA ILE A 588 -15.40 -1.03 -25.19
C ILE A 588 -14.97 -2.43 -24.67
N GLU A 589 -14.72 -3.36 -25.60
CA GLU A 589 -14.36 -4.77 -25.36
C GLU A 589 -12.93 -4.89 -24.82
N THR A 590 -12.69 -4.40 -23.59
CA THR A 590 -11.32 -4.34 -23.04
C THR A 590 -11.06 -5.32 -21.90
N GLY A 591 -12.09 -5.95 -21.33
CA GLY A 591 -11.95 -6.98 -20.31
C GLY A 591 -13.06 -8.03 -20.35
N SER A 592 -12.63 -9.29 -20.38
CA SER A 592 -13.47 -10.46 -20.23
C SER A 592 -13.82 -10.67 -18.76
N GLY A 593 -14.82 -9.94 -18.28
CA GLY A 593 -15.55 -10.35 -17.08
C GLY A 593 -16.12 -11.74 -17.36
N GLY A 594 -15.68 -12.74 -16.60
CA GLY A 594 -15.97 -14.14 -16.88
C GLY A 594 -16.41 -14.89 -15.63
N VAL A 595 -17.07 -16.02 -15.85
CA VAL A 595 -17.35 -16.99 -14.78
C VAL A 595 -16.14 -17.88 -14.60
N TYR A 596 -15.62 -18.07 -13.39
CA TYR A 596 -14.37 -18.80 -13.14
C TYR A 596 -14.59 -20.10 -12.35
N PRO A 597 -13.79 -21.15 -12.60
CA PRO A 597 -13.84 -22.38 -11.83
C PRO A 597 -13.11 -22.20 -10.50
N VAL A 598 -13.52 -22.96 -9.49
CA VAL A 598 -12.78 -23.04 -8.22
C VAL A 598 -12.26 -24.46 -8.01
N VAL A 599 -10.95 -24.62 -7.93
CA VAL A 599 -10.26 -25.87 -7.57
C VAL A 599 -9.71 -25.75 -6.17
N MET A 600 -10.08 -26.67 -5.29
CA MET A 600 -9.69 -26.64 -3.89
C MET A 600 -9.18 -28.00 -3.41
N ASP A 601 -8.06 -27.99 -2.70
CA ASP A 601 -7.52 -29.16 -1.99
C ASP A 601 -7.93 -29.12 -0.52
N ALA A 602 -8.47 -30.21 0.00
CA ALA A 602 -8.75 -30.40 1.42
C ALA A 602 -9.50 -29.21 2.10
N PRO A 603 -10.62 -28.70 1.53
CA PRO A 603 -11.27 -27.46 2.00
C PRO A 603 -11.90 -27.53 3.40
N PHE A 604 -11.91 -28.70 4.05
CA PHE A 604 -12.62 -28.96 5.29
C PHE A 604 -11.72 -29.38 6.46
N GLY A 605 -10.41 -29.58 6.24
CA GLY A 605 -9.52 -30.32 7.16
C GLY A 605 -9.43 -29.76 8.57
N SER A 606 -9.52 -28.44 8.73
CA SER A 606 -9.37 -27.71 10.00
C SER A 606 -10.70 -27.22 10.60
N LEU A 607 -11.84 -27.64 10.04
CA LEU A 607 -13.16 -27.17 10.44
C LEU A 607 -13.92 -28.19 11.27
N ASP A 608 -14.69 -27.72 12.25
CA ASP A 608 -15.64 -28.56 12.99
C ASP A 608 -16.76 -29.07 12.08
N LEU A 609 -17.33 -30.24 12.41
CA LEU A 609 -18.35 -30.93 11.61
C LEU A 609 -19.53 -30.04 11.20
N THR A 610 -19.97 -29.14 12.08
CA THR A 610 -21.07 -28.20 11.80
C THR A 610 -20.72 -27.24 10.67
N TYR A 611 -19.50 -26.70 10.66
CA TYR A 611 -19.04 -25.79 9.60
C TYR A 611 -18.78 -26.55 8.30
N GLN A 612 -18.25 -27.78 8.38
CA GLN A 612 -18.08 -28.63 7.19
C GLN A 612 -19.43 -28.88 6.49
N GLU A 613 -20.49 -29.15 7.26
CA GLU A 613 -21.84 -29.36 6.71
C GLU A 613 -22.35 -28.10 5.99
N GLU A 614 -22.29 -26.92 6.61
CA GLU A 614 -22.83 -25.69 5.99
C GLU A 614 -22.03 -25.25 4.75
N ILE A 615 -20.71 -25.38 4.78
CA ILE A 615 -19.86 -25.07 3.62
C ILE A 615 -20.12 -26.03 2.46
N SER A 616 -20.33 -27.32 2.76
CA SER A 616 -20.64 -28.32 1.73
C SER A 616 -21.95 -28.03 0.98
N LYS A 617 -22.90 -27.33 1.61
CA LYS A 617 -24.14 -26.85 0.97
C LYS A 617 -23.92 -25.54 0.22
N ALA A 618 -23.17 -24.61 0.81
CA ALA A 618 -23.01 -23.26 0.28
C ALA A 618 -22.10 -23.23 -0.96
N LEU A 619 -20.96 -23.94 -0.95
CA LEU A 619 -19.94 -23.84 -2.00
C LEU A 619 -20.46 -24.15 -3.43
N PRO A 620 -21.23 -25.23 -3.67
CA PRO A 620 -21.77 -25.51 -4.99
C PRO A 620 -22.69 -24.40 -5.54
N ALA A 621 -23.34 -23.61 -4.66
CA ALA A 621 -24.23 -22.53 -5.08
C ALA A 621 -23.49 -21.23 -5.45
N LEU A 622 -22.25 -21.06 -4.96
CA LEU A 622 -21.47 -19.82 -5.08
C LEU A 622 -20.64 -19.75 -6.37
N THR A 623 -20.43 -20.88 -7.04
CA THR A 623 -19.55 -20.97 -8.22
C THR A 623 -20.26 -21.73 -9.35
N SER A 624 -19.84 -21.54 -10.61
CA SER A 624 -20.42 -22.29 -11.74
C SER A 624 -19.80 -23.67 -11.94
N GLN A 625 -18.60 -23.87 -11.40
CA GLN A 625 -17.85 -25.09 -11.51
C GLN A 625 -16.90 -25.18 -10.34
N ILE A 626 -16.99 -26.27 -9.58
CA ILE A 626 -16.15 -26.54 -8.43
C ILE A 626 -15.46 -27.89 -8.60
N ILE A 627 -14.15 -27.93 -8.43
CA ILE A 627 -13.35 -29.16 -8.41
C ILE A 627 -12.79 -29.30 -7.01
N THR A 628 -13.18 -30.35 -6.29
CA THR A 628 -12.83 -30.53 -4.89
C THR A 628 -12.02 -31.80 -4.70
N LEU A 629 -10.82 -31.66 -4.14
CA LEU A 629 -9.97 -32.79 -3.75
C LEU A 629 -10.22 -33.09 -2.27
N LEU A 630 -10.65 -34.31 -1.95
CA LEU A 630 -11.10 -34.71 -0.62
C LEU A 630 -10.27 -35.89 -0.09
N SER A 631 -9.96 -35.87 1.21
CA SER A 631 -9.49 -37.06 1.91
C SER A 631 -10.68 -37.92 2.40
N GLN A 632 -10.40 -39.18 2.76
CA GLN A 632 -11.40 -40.06 3.35
C GLN A 632 -11.91 -39.56 4.71
N SER A 633 -11.13 -38.78 5.45
CA SER A 633 -11.57 -38.19 6.72
C SER A 633 -12.53 -37.02 6.51
N GLN A 634 -12.38 -36.28 5.40
CA GLN A 634 -13.22 -35.13 5.05
C GLN A 634 -14.51 -35.54 4.31
N ALA A 635 -14.47 -36.65 3.57
CA ALA A 635 -15.59 -37.17 2.81
C ALA A 635 -16.49 -38.09 3.64
N ARG A 636 -17.13 -37.59 4.71
CA ARG A 636 -17.97 -38.40 5.61
C ARG A 636 -19.32 -37.78 5.91
N GLY A 637 -20.31 -38.64 6.16
CA GLY A 637 -21.66 -38.26 6.58
C GLY A 637 -22.30 -37.25 5.63
N LYS A 638 -22.95 -36.23 6.20
CA LYS A 638 -23.71 -35.22 5.45
C LYS A 638 -22.87 -34.39 4.48
N VAL A 639 -21.57 -34.20 4.75
CA VAL A 639 -20.67 -33.45 3.86
C VAL A 639 -20.58 -34.15 2.51
N LEU A 640 -20.38 -35.47 2.53
CA LEU A 640 -20.34 -36.28 1.31
C LEU A 640 -21.71 -36.26 0.60
N GLU A 641 -22.80 -36.42 1.35
CA GLU A 641 -24.16 -36.40 0.78
C GLU A 641 -24.46 -35.08 0.04
N ASN A 642 -24.14 -33.93 0.64
CA ASN A 642 -24.37 -32.62 0.03
C ASN A 642 -23.54 -32.43 -1.24
N LEU A 643 -22.25 -32.79 -1.19
CA LEU A 643 -21.35 -32.66 -2.34
C LEU A 643 -21.73 -33.61 -3.48
N GLN A 644 -22.14 -34.84 -3.15
CA GLN A 644 -22.57 -35.82 -4.15
C GLN A 644 -23.85 -35.40 -4.88
N GLN A 645 -24.78 -34.71 -4.20
CA GLN A 645 -25.97 -34.16 -4.87
C GLN A 645 -25.60 -33.13 -5.95
N ALA A 646 -24.53 -32.37 -5.73
CA ALA A 646 -24.03 -31.38 -6.68
C ALA A 646 -23.01 -31.95 -7.70
N ALA A 647 -22.57 -33.20 -7.54
CA ALA A 647 -21.50 -33.79 -8.33
C ALA A 647 -21.96 -34.26 -9.72
N ASN A 648 -21.25 -33.83 -10.76
CA ASN A 648 -21.37 -34.34 -12.12
C ASN A 648 -20.39 -35.48 -12.40
N GLN A 649 -19.20 -35.44 -11.80
CA GLN A 649 -18.16 -36.44 -12.00
C GLN A 649 -17.49 -36.75 -10.66
N MET A 650 -17.10 -38.01 -10.46
CA MET A 650 -16.36 -38.46 -9.28
C MET A 650 -15.15 -39.29 -9.68
N TYR A 651 -14.02 -39.07 -9.02
CA TYR A 651 -12.75 -39.74 -9.29
C TYR A 651 -12.07 -40.19 -8.00
N VAL A 652 -11.26 -41.24 -8.09
CA VAL A 652 -10.36 -41.68 -7.03
C VAL A 652 -8.92 -41.60 -7.53
N LEU A 653 -8.06 -40.99 -6.72
CA LEU A 653 -6.60 -41.05 -6.85
C LEU A 653 -6.14 -42.33 -6.16
N ARG A 654 -5.97 -43.39 -6.94
CA ARG A 654 -5.51 -44.68 -6.44
C ARG A 654 -4.00 -44.67 -6.36
N SER A 655 -3.47 -44.82 -5.16
CA SER A 655 -2.03 -44.87 -4.90
C SER A 655 -1.53 -46.30 -5.01
N TYR A 656 -0.55 -46.54 -5.87
CA TYR A 656 0.17 -47.81 -5.95
C TYR A 656 1.46 -47.73 -5.15
N THR A 657 1.74 -48.76 -4.35
CA THR A 657 2.97 -48.82 -3.54
C THR A 657 3.67 -50.18 -3.68
N PRO A 658 5.01 -50.20 -3.82
CA PRO A 658 5.79 -51.44 -3.78
C PRO A 658 5.97 -51.96 -2.35
N ASN A 659 5.58 -51.18 -1.33
CA ASN A 659 5.69 -51.59 0.06
C ASN A 659 4.63 -52.65 0.40
N GLN A 660 5.01 -53.93 0.35
CA GLN A 660 4.13 -55.05 0.69
C GLN A 660 3.71 -55.08 2.18
N SER A 661 4.33 -54.27 3.04
CA SER A 661 3.90 -54.14 4.45
C SER A 661 2.78 -53.12 4.65
N ALA A 662 2.48 -52.28 3.65
CA ALA A 662 1.34 -51.37 3.70
C ALA A 662 0.04 -52.15 3.44
N GLY A 663 -1.02 -51.87 4.22
CA GLY A 663 -2.33 -52.46 3.94
C GLY A 663 -2.97 -51.86 2.70
N GLU A 664 -3.66 -52.67 1.90
CA GLU A 664 -4.58 -52.15 0.88
C GLU A 664 -5.76 -51.46 1.57
N GLU A 665 -6.14 -50.30 1.06
CA GLU A 665 -7.22 -49.48 1.61
C GLU A 665 -8.31 -49.29 0.55
N THR A 666 -9.56 -49.23 0.98
CA THR A 666 -10.72 -48.91 0.12
C THR A 666 -11.50 -47.71 0.66
N ILE A 667 -12.18 -47.00 -0.24
CA ILE A 667 -13.12 -45.94 0.10
C ILE A 667 -14.51 -46.32 -0.40
N VAL A 668 -15.54 -46.04 0.40
CA VAL A 668 -16.94 -46.25 0.01
C VAL A 668 -17.49 -44.96 -0.60
N ILE A 669 -17.80 -45.00 -1.90
CA ILE A 669 -18.42 -43.89 -2.64
C ILE A 669 -19.69 -44.45 -3.30
N ASN A 670 -20.84 -43.80 -3.12
CA ASN A 670 -22.15 -44.32 -3.62
C ASN A 670 -22.43 -45.77 -3.20
N LYS A 671 -22.09 -46.15 -1.96
CA LYS A 671 -22.24 -47.53 -1.44
C LYS A 671 -21.42 -48.59 -2.19
N ARG A 672 -20.39 -48.16 -2.94
CA ARG A 672 -19.47 -49.04 -3.66
C ARG A 672 -18.07 -48.89 -3.09
N GLU A 673 -17.41 -50.02 -2.82
CA GLU A 673 -16.00 -50.02 -2.42
C GLU A 673 -15.13 -49.81 -3.65
N VAL A 674 -14.30 -48.77 -3.59
CA VAL A 674 -13.33 -48.43 -4.62
C VAL A 674 -11.93 -48.50 -4.00
N PRO A 675 -10.96 -49.16 -4.65
CA PRO A 675 -9.58 -49.22 -4.16
C PRO A 675 -8.97 -47.83 -4.03
N TYR A 676 -8.33 -47.58 -2.89
CA TYR A 676 -7.70 -46.31 -2.54
C TYR A 676 -6.17 -46.44 -2.49
N VAL A 677 -5.69 -47.56 -1.94
CA VAL A 677 -4.27 -47.97 -1.95
C VAL A 677 -4.19 -49.41 -2.45
N SER A 678 -3.25 -49.69 -3.35
CA SER A 678 -3.02 -51.04 -3.86
C SER A 678 -1.54 -51.34 -4.04
N HIS A 679 -1.20 -52.61 -4.08
CA HIS A 679 0.17 -53.02 -4.38
C HIS A 679 0.48 -52.84 -5.87
N GLY A 680 1.69 -52.38 -6.16
CA GLY A 680 2.21 -52.25 -7.52
C GLY A 680 3.73 -52.34 -7.55
N ASP A 681 4.30 -52.42 -8.75
CA ASP A 681 5.75 -52.62 -8.92
C ASP A 681 6.59 -51.40 -8.51
N PHE A 682 5.98 -50.20 -8.51
CA PHE A 682 6.60 -48.93 -8.14
C PHE A 682 5.55 -47.91 -7.68
N GLU A 683 6.01 -46.86 -7.02
CA GLU A 683 5.15 -45.78 -6.52
C GLU A 683 4.63 -44.91 -7.68
N HIS A 684 3.31 -44.84 -7.82
CA HIS A 684 2.62 -43.93 -8.73
C HIS A 684 1.15 -43.78 -8.36
N THR A 685 0.52 -42.73 -8.88
CA THR A 685 -0.93 -42.52 -8.75
C THR A 685 -1.64 -42.68 -10.09
N VAL A 686 -2.78 -43.39 -10.07
CA VAL A 686 -3.70 -43.52 -11.20
C VAL A 686 -5.01 -42.78 -10.91
N LEU A 687 -5.54 -42.09 -11.92
CA LEU A 687 -6.86 -41.48 -11.87
C LEU A 687 -7.94 -42.48 -12.32
N GLU A 688 -8.78 -42.93 -11.39
CA GLU A 688 -9.89 -43.85 -11.67
C GLU A 688 -11.24 -43.13 -11.59
N LYS A 689 -12.05 -43.21 -12.64
CA LYS A 689 -13.40 -42.63 -12.66
C LYS A 689 -14.37 -43.52 -11.89
N VAL A 690 -15.12 -42.93 -10.96
CA VAL A 690 -16.18 -43.62 -10.23
C VAL A 690 -17.50 -43.37 -10.97
N THR A 691 -18.05 -44.41 -11.60
CA THR A 691 -19.38 -44.36 -12.21
C THR A 691 -20.47 -44.28 -11.13
N PHE A 692 -21.45 -43.39 -11.34
CA PHE A 692 -22.57 -43.15 -10.43
C PHE A 692 -23.38 -44.41 -10.10
#